data_AF-A0AA36CW80-F1
#
_entry.id   AF-A0AA36CW80-F1
#
_cell.length_a   1.000
_cell.length_b   1.000
_cell.length_c   1.000
_cell.angle_alpha   90.00
_cell.angle_beta   90.00
_cell.angle_gamma   90.00
#
_symmetry.space_group_name_H-M   'P 1'
#
loop_
_entity.id
_entity.type
_entity.pdbx_description
1 polymer ?
#
loop_
_entity_poly.entity_id
_entity_poly.type
_entity_poly.pdbx_seq_one_letter_code
_entity_poly.pdbx_strand_id
1 'polypeptide(L)'
;MSKISKPSDDSLADDVTQAGPDSQKRSTREIADEVRRKYGDRMDEINQTLNKQLSRITGGEESASKEAISLSLELADTYFEILNIDVEYSYRENIETQLFRQAFYRLINALRTAAGLKRAASGAFAKWLQQFLSQGLAFYKRLIGSYEKEYKLSISKSLFWKGGLPADDLRAAHDGIFPGQEYTAKQKRILRSLSRHFLALGNLNRYVAGGEENDSYSRAKACYLRAVQFWPETGHAYNQLAILSVANKRLLDEMFFSMRALSCLHPFEATDERMNQRLSEVLLKIEEHEEAMNKQLGRIKSEAEIAFQKDRSVEIWVRDDGHGDRKDEDDESAENLLQLVRNLPTATLSERFVQYALAVATMLLQKLSLENFLSVSTRMLVHLIVALEQPGSPLTALQLSQVTAIFIYVLVNCESKCAETITVPHQLSVQFIITYLGVLLQPLSGCNVPQIVKWLSENEEAPRPVRVPMPSVFLLAQFFSNPIGRRILGSSNTLEPLSPMPFLDAWSNLANAANLFQDRKIRRILYPSDSGKIAVYMPELFLVASFCDVFPHPPKITEVAGRQGDGTDLIALHARLASVAQLAHIFVELGTSSLDYDTSNKEFFIPTPAAEIEEAGPGLILERRRSSESKSTREQLTSYEQKLRNTFIVVKPTQIVPDTNAFVDHLQWIEKIINSGRYTLLIPTVVIQELSGLSLAVKEVTSRTQALYVNAQAKKAVRWIEGLYKTRPKNVGLLTKQGVRIQLMSTTEEKQPSETYQINDDLIVESCALFAEDLFMPPFNAEKLRDQIPKGAHIESRGVVLLTDDRGMHIKASIPGWSVERNGNFGLCR
;
A
#
# COMPACT_ATOMS: atom_id res chain seq x y z
N MET A 1 -10.46 -21.37 -20.50
CA MET A 1 -9.87 -22.21 -21.57
C MET A 1 -9.22 -21.23 -22.55
N SER A 2 -7.97 -21.29 -23.01
CA SER A 2 -6.91 -22.30 -23.08
C SER A 2 -5.53 -21.65 -22.81
N LYS A 3 -4.59 -22.47 -22.35
CA LYS A 3 -3.17 -22.19 -22.05
C LYS A 3 -2.41 -21.66 -23.27
N ILE A 4 -1.40 -20.81 -23.03
CA ILE A 4 0.03 -21.02 -23.37
C ILE A 4 0.84 -19.96 -22.59
N SER A 5 1.54 -20.42 -21.55
CA SER A 5 2.61 -19.70 -20.87
C SER A 5 3.92 -19.95 -21.61
N LYS A 6 4.51 -18.91 -22.22
CA LYS A 6 5.92 -18.89 -22.63
C LYS A 6 6.75 -18.20 -21.52
N PRO A 7 7.99 -18.62 -21.26
CA PRO A 7 8.91 -17.82 -20.45
C PRO A 7 9.34 -16.58 -21.24
N SER A 8 9.35 -15.44 -20.55
CA SER A 8 9.82 -14.14 -21.02
C SER A 8 11.27 -14.20 -21.50
N ASP A 9 11.52 -13.67 -22.70
CA ASP A 9 12.85 -13.49 -23.30
C ASP A 9 13.70 -12.53 -22.46
N ASP A 10 14.79 -13.04 -21.91
CA ASP A 10 15.95 -12.27 -21.45
C ASP A 10 16.75 -11.83 -22.70
N SER A 11 16.46 -10.66 -23.26
CA SER A 11 17.34 -10.00 -24.22
C SER A 11 17.81 -8.66 -23.64
N LEU A 12 18.94 -8.68 -22.95
CA LEU A 12 19.72 -7.50 -22.62
C LEU A 12 20.21 -6.86 -23.93
N ALA A 13 19.81 -5.60 -24.17
CA ALA A 13 20.35 -4.80 -25.25
C ALA A 13 21.86 -4.58 -25.03
N ASP A 14 22.63 -4.84 -26.08
CA ASP A 14 24.09 -4.67 -26.13
C ASP A 14 24.48 -3.19 -26.04
N ASP A 15 25.18 -2.82 -24.98
CA ASP A 15 25.90 -1.55 -24.88
C ASP A 15 27.34 -1.78 -25.37
N VAL A 16 27.59 -1.44 -26.64
CA VAL A 16 28.87 -1.65 -27.33
C VAL A 16 29.80 -0.47 -27.02
N THR A 17 30.68 -0.63 -26.03
CA THR A 17 31.89 0.22 -25.90
C THR A 17 33.12 -0.50 -26.44
N GLN A 18 33.76 0.12 -27.42
CA GLN A 18 34.97 -0.31 -28.12
C GLN A 18 36.11 -0.63 -27.12
N ALA A 19 36.72 -1.80 -27.24
CA ALA A 19 37.91 -2.20 -26.50
C ALA A 19 39.09 -2.44 -27.46
N GLY A 20 40.27 -1.92 -27.09
CA GLY A 20 41.52 -2.03 -27.84
C GLY A 20 42.11 -3.45 -27.93
N PRO A 21 43.23 -3.62 -28.65
CA PRO A 21 43.72 -4.92 -29.08
C PRO A 21 44.65 -5.52 -28.01
N ASP A 22 44.22 -6.60 -27.35
CA ASP A 22 45.07 -7.76 -27.04
C ASP A 22 44.28 -8.82 -26.25
N SER A 23 44.51 -10.09 -26.62
CA SER A 23 43.79 -11.34 -26.27
C SER A 23 42.55 -11.65 -27.11
N GLN A 24 42.64 -12.69 -27.96
CA GLN A 24 41.50 -13.31 -28.64
C GLN A 24 40.51 -13.83 -27.58
N LYS A 25 39.47 -13.04 -27.28
CA LYS A 25 38.35 -13.48 -26.46
C LYS A 25 37.61 -14.58 -27.21
N ARG A 26 37.59 -15.81 -26.65
CA ARG A 26 36.72 -16.89 -27.15
C ARG A 26 35.28 -16.39 -27.23
N SER A 27 34.61 -16.67 -28.34
CA SER A 27 33.21 -16.26 -28.47
C SER A 27 32.36 -17.06 -27.49
N THR A 28 31.29 -16.45 -26.97
CA THR A 28 30.39 -17.16 -26.03
C THR A 28 29.74 -18.39 -26.67
N ARG A 29 29.66 -18.43 -28.00
CA ARG A 29 29.19 -19.58 -28.78
C ARG A 29 30.18 -20.75 -28.73
N GLU A 30 31.48 -20.50 -28.85
CA GLU A 30 32.51 -21.53 -28.70
C GLU A 30 32.47 -22.17 -27.31
N ILE A 31 32.28 -21.36 -26.26
CA ILE A 31 32.15 -21.85 -24.88
C ILE A 31 30.89 -22.71 -24.75
N ALA A 32 29.76 -22.29 -25.34
CA ALA A 32 28.52 -23.06 -25.33
C ALA A 32 28.68 -24.42 -26.02
N ASP A 33 29.34 -24.45 -27.17
CA ASP A 33 29.61 -25.68 -27.93
C ASP A 33 30.59 -26.61 -27.17
N GLU A 34 31.60 -26.04 -26.50
CA GLU A 34 32.50 -26.78 -25.61
C GLU A 34 31.74 -27.42 -24.44
N VAL A 35 30.89 -26.64 -23.76
CA VAL A 35 30.09 -27.12 -22.63
C VAL A 35 29.15 -28.23 -23.07
N ARG A 36 28.43 -28.04 -24.19
CA ARG A 36 27.52 -29.07 -24.73
C ARG A 36 28.28 -30.35 -25.07
N ARG A 37 29.40 -30.24 -25.78
CA ARG A 37 30.20 -31.39 -26.21
C ARG A 37 30.82 -32.15 -25.03
N LYS A 38 31.24 -31.43 -23.98
CA LYS A 38 31.97 -32.04 -22.85
C LYS A 38 31.04 -32.58 -21.75
N TYR A 39 29.90 -31.93 -21.52
CA TYR A 39 29.04 -32.23 -20.38
C TYR A 39 27.60 -32.62 -20.75
N GLY A 40 27.14 -32.31 -21.96
CA GLY A 40 25.74 -32.48 -22.38
C GLY A 40 25.23 -33.91 -22.18
N ASP A 41 25.86 -34.88 -22.82
CA ASP A 41 25.44 -36.29 -22.77
C ASP A 41 25.42 -36.83 -21.33
N ARG A 42 26.49 -36.53 -20.55
CA ARG A 42 26.59 -36.93 -19.14
C ARG A 42 25.47 -36.32 -18.29
N MET A 43 25.18 -35.03 -18.47
CA MET A 43 24.12 -34.35 -17.72
C MET A 43 22.74 -34.91 -18.07
N ASP A 44 22.51 -35.25 -19.34
CA ASP A 44 21.27 -35.85 -19.80
C ASP A 44 21.08 -37.27 -19.23
N GLU A 45 22.12 -38.10 -19.23
CA GLU A 45 22.09 -39.44 -18.62
C GLU A 45 21.79 -39.39 -17.12
N ILE A 46 22.48 -38.51 -16.38
CA ILE A 46 22.25 -38.29 -14.95
C ILE A 46 20.82 -37.81 -14.72
N ASN A 47 20.34 -36.84 -15.50
CA ASN A 47 18.99 -36.29 -15.35
C ASN A 47 17.89 -37.31 -15.64
N GLN A 48 18.05 -38.15 -16.67
CA GLN A 48 17.12 -39.22 -16.99
C GLN A 48 17.03 -40.25 -15.86
N THR A 49 18.18 -40.66 -15.32
CA THR A 49 18.24 -41.64 -14.23
C THR A 49 17.69 -41.03 -12.93
N LEU A 50 18.08 -39.80 -12.61
CA LEU A 50 17.56 -39.07 -11.45
C LEU A 50 16.04 -38.93 -11.52
N ASN A 51 15.46 -38.60 -12.68
CA ASN A 51 14.00 -38.54 -12.85
C ASN A 51 13.28 -39.85 -12.51
N LYS A 52 13.87 -40.99 -12.89
CA LYS A 52 13.33 -42.32 -12.53
C LYS A 52 13.39 -42.55 -11.02
N GLN A 53 14.45 -42.11 -10.35
CA GLN A 53 14.55 -42.24 -8.89
C GLN A 53 13.60 -41.29 -8.16
N LEU A 54 13.42 -40.06 -8.65
CA LEU A 54 12.49 -39.08 -8.07
C LEU A 54 11.05 -39.59 -8.07
N SER A 55 10.60 -40.24 -9.15
CA SER A 55 9.24 -40.79 -9.21
C SER A 55 9.03 -41.95 -8.21
N ARG A 56 10.05 -42.80 -8.02
CA ARG A 56 10.05 -43.88 -7.00
C ARG A 56 9.99 -43.31 -5.59
N ILE A 57 10.77 -42.27 -5.30
CA ILE A 57 10.76 -41.59 -3.99
C ILE A 57 9.38 -40.99 -3.72
N THR A 58 8.77 -40.29 -4.68
CA THR A 58 7.40 -39.76 -4.51
C THR A 58 6.36 -40.87 -4.36
N GLY A 59 6.61 -42.05 -4.92
CA GLY A 59 5.84 -43.27 -4.69
C GLY A 59 6.00 -43.87 -3.28
N GLY A 60 6.99 -43.42 -2.52
CA GLY A 60 7.30 -43.84 -1.15
C GLY A 60 8.34 -44.95 -1.05
N GLU A 61 9.10 -45.21 -2.12
CA GLU A 61 10.17 -46.21 -2.11
C GLU A 61 11.48 -45.61 -1.56
N GLU A 62 11.83 -45.98 -0.32
CA GLU A 62 12.97 -45.39 0.39
C GLU A 62 14.32 -45.74 -0.24
N SER A 63 14.47 -46.96 -0.77
CA SER A 63 15.72 -47.50 -1.33
C SER A 63 16.30 -46.63 -2.45
N ALA A 64 15.45 -45.90 -3.19
CA ALA A 64 15.83 -44.98 -4.26
C ALA A 64 16.56 -43.72 -3.76
N SER A 65 16.42 -43.36 -2.48
CA SER A 65 16.92 -42.09 -1.93
C SER A 65 18.44 -41.97 -1.98
N LYS A 66 19.17 -43.04 -1.67
CA LYS A 66 20.64 -43.04 -1.66
C LYS A 66 21.22 -42.80 -3.05
N GLU A 67 20.69 -43.49 -4.05
CA GLU A 67 21.11 -43.35 -5.45
C GLU A 67 20.75 -41.96 -5.98
N ALA A 68 19.53 -41.47 -5.70
CA ALA A 68 19.11 -40.14 -6.10
C ALA A 68 20.00 -39.03 -5.53
N ILE A 69 20.40 -39.13 -4.25
CA ILE A 69 21.35 -38.19 -3.63
C ILE A 69 22.70 -38.23 -4.36
N SER A 70 23.22 -39.42 -4.66
CA SER A 70 24.49 -39.57 -5.38
C SER A 70 24.45 -38.90 -6.75
N LEU A 71 23.40 -39.16 -7.54
CA LEU A 71 23.20 -38.57 -8.87
C LEU A 71 23.04 -37.05 -8.80
N SER A 72 22.28 -36.54 -7.81
CA SER A 72 22.12 -35.11 -7.58
C SER A 72 23.45 -34.41 -7.26
N LEU A 73 24.31 -35.02 -6.44
CA LEU A 73 25.63 -34.46 -6.13
C LEU A 73 26.59 -34.53 -7.32
N GLU A 74 26.56 -35.61 -8.09
CA GLU A 74 27.35 -35.72 -9.33
C GLU A 74 26.94 -34.66 -10.36
N LEU A 75 25.64 -34.40 -10.50
CA LEU A 75 25.13 -33.32 -11.33
C LEU A 75 25.61 -31.95 -10.82
N ALA A 76 25.58 -31.73 -9.49
CA ALA A 76 26.08 -30.50 -8.89
C ALA A 76 27.58 -30.28 -9.14
N ASP A 77 28.39 -31.33 -9.05
CA ASP A 77 29.84 -31.28 -9.36
C ASP A 77 30.08 -30.99 -10.84
N THR A 78 29.27 -31.55 -11.74
CA THR A 78 29.34 -31.22 -13.18
C THR A 78 29.06 -29.74 -13.43
N TYR A 79 28.02 -29.19 -12.79
CA TYR A 79 27.73 -27.76 -12.84
C TYR A 79 28.84 -26.89 -12.22
N PHE A 80 29.48 -27.35 -11.13
CA PHE A 80 30.62 -26.67 -10.53
C PHE A 80 31.77 -26.54 -11.53
N GLU A 81 32.06 -27.59 -12.30
CA GLU A 81 33.06 -27.54 -13.37
C GLU A 81 32.68 -26.52 -14.45
N ILE A 82 31.41 -26.49 -14.88
CA ILE A 82 30.91 -25.54 -15.89
C ILE A 82 31.03 -24.10 -15.40
N LEU A 83 30.66 -23.83 -14.14
CA LEU A 83 30.68 -22.49 -13.54
C LEU A 83 32.08 -21.88 -13.47
N ASN A 84 33.14 -22.69 -13.40
CA ASN A 84 34.53 -22.22 -13.37
C ASN A 84 35.16 -22.12 -14.77
N ILE A 85 34.43 -22.40 -15.86
CA ILE A 85 34.95 -22.20 -17.23
C ILE A 85 34.96 -20.71 -17.55
N ASP A 86 33.78 -20.08 -17.46
CA ASP A 86 33.62 -18.67 -17.72
C ASP A 86 32.35 -18.11 -17.06
N VAL A 87 32.55 -17.12 -16.19
CA VAL A 87 31.46 -16.48 -15.44
C VAL A 87 30.51 -15.67 -16.31
N GLU A 88 30.97 -15.12 -17.44
CA GLU A 88 30.13 -14.34 -18.36
C GLU A 88 29.13 -15.25 -19.06
N TYR A 89 29.62 -16.38 -19.59
CA TYR A 89 28.79 -17.44 -20.15
C TYR A 89 27.79 -17.96 -19.12
N SER A 90 28.27 -18.36 -17.93
CA SER A 90 27.42 -19.01 -16.95
C SER A 90 26.30 -18.09 -16.43
N TYR A 91 26.60 -16.81 -16.22
CA TYR A 91 25.62 -15.82 -15.79
C TYR A 91 24.56 -15.58 -16.88
N ARG A 92 24.99 -15.45 -18.15
CA ARG A 92 24.09 -15.21 -19.30
C ARG A 92 23.15 -16.38 -19.57
N GLU A 93 23.67 -17.61 -19.54
CA GLU A 93 22.87 -18.82 -19.72
C GLU A 93 22.13 -19.26 -18.43
N ASN A 94 22.23 -18.44 -17.36
CA ASN A 94 21.56 -18.65 -16.08
C ASN A 94 21.88 -20.00 -15.42
N ILE A 95 23.13 -20.44 -15.55
CA ILE A 95 23.61 -21.75 -15.08
C ILE A 95 23.48 -21.89 -13.57
N GLU A 96 23.62 -20.81 -12.78
CA GLU A 96 23.48 -20.86 -11.32
C GLU A 96 22.06 -21.29 -10.91
N THR A 97 21.05 -20.76 -11.60
CA THR A 97 19.65 -21.11 -11.35
C THR A 97 19.34 -22.54 -11.81
N GLN A 98 19.89 -22.94 -12.96
CA GLN A 98 19.74 -24.31 -13.47
C GLN A 98 20.36 -25.33 -12.51
N LEU A 99 21.56 -25.08 -12.00
CA LEU A 99 22.23 -25.89 -10.98
C LEU A 99 21.31 -26.10 -9.77
N PHE A 100 20.81 -25.02 -9.17
CA PHE A 100 19.95 -25.14 -8.00
C PHE A 100 18.68 -25.93 -8.31
N ARG A 101 18.02 -25.63 -9.44
CA ARG A 101 16.77 -26.26 -9.84
C ARG A 101 16.94 -27.76 -10.12
N GLN A 102 17.96 -28.11 -10.90
CA GLN A 102 18.15 -29.47 -11.40
C GLN A 102 18.78 -30.39 -10.36
N ALA A 103 19.85 -29.95 -9.70
CA ALA A 103 20.60 -30.79 -8.77
C ALA A 103 19.98 -30.82 -7.38
N PHE A 104 19.41 -29.71 -6.89
CA PHE A 104 18.95 -29.61 -5.49
C PHE A 104 17.42 -29.57 -5.36
N TYR A 105 16.73 -28.60 -5.96
CA TYR A 105 15.31 -28.32 -5.71
C TYR A 105 14.39 -29.51 -6.02
N ARG A 106 14.61 -30.18 -7.15
CA ARG A 106 13.80 -31.36 -7.56
C ARG A 106 13.86 -32.49 -6.52
N LEU A 107 15.05 -32.84 -6.05
CA LEU A 107 15.22 -33.90 -5.05
C LEU A 107 14.72 -33.47 -3.67
N ILE A 108 14.96 -32.21 -3.26
CA ILE A 108 14.41 -31.66 -2.02
C ILE A 108 12.89 -31.79 -2.00
N ASN A 109 12.21 -31.41 -3.10
CA ASN A 109 10.75 -31.52 -3.18
C ASN A 109 10.25 -32.96 -3.18
N ALA A 110 10.92 -33.88 -3.87
CA ALA A 110 10.55 -35.30 -3.87
C ALA A 110 10.67 -35.89 -2.45
N LEU A 111 11.77 -35.64 -1.75
CA LEU A 111 12.01 -36.10 -0.38
C LEU A 111 11.03 -35.46 0.61
N ARG A 112 10.75 -34.16 0.50
CA ARG A 112 9.73 -33.48 1.33
C ARG A 112 8.34 -34.05 1.13
N THR A 113 7.96 -34.30 -0.13
CA THR A 113 6.67 -34.92 -0.46
C THR A 113 6.58 -36.30 0.16
N ALA A 114 7.61 -37.14 0.00
CA ALA A 114 7.66 -38.49 0.56
C ALA A 114 7.65 -38.49 2.10
N ALA A 115 8.36 -37.55 2.74
CA ALA A 115 8.35 -37.39 4.19
C ALA A 115 6.97 -36.96 4.73
N GLY A 116 6.19 -36.20 3.96
CA GLY A 116 4.83 -35.78 4.33
C GLY A 116 3.76 -36.87 4.19
N LEU A 117 4.03 -37.95 3.45
CA LEU A 117 3.15 -39.12 3.39
C LEU A 117 3.19 -39.80 4.76
N LYS A 118 2.10 -39.78 5.53
CA LYS A 118 1.97 -40.44 6.85
C LYS A 118 2.13 -41.97 6.76
N ARG A 119 3.34 -42.45 6.48
CA ARG A 119 3.74 -43.84 6.24
C ARG A 119 4.91 -44.20 7.17
N ALA A 120 5.17 -45.49 7.36
CA ALA A 120 6.28 -45.98 8.20
C ALA A 120 7.66 -45.40 7.80
N ALA A 121 7.90 -45.20 6.51
CA ALA A 121 9.16 -44.66 5.98
C ALA A 121 9.29 -43.12 6.07
N SER A 122 8.28 -42.39 6.57
CA SER A 122 8.28 -40.92 6.67
C SER A 122 9.51 -40.38 7.43
N GLY A 123 9.86 -41.01 8.56
CA GLY A 123 11.04 -40.64 9.35
C GLY A 123 12.37 -40.91 8.63
N ALA A 124 12.43 -41.92 7.75
CA ALA A 124 13.63 -42.21 6.95
C ALA A 124 13.82 -41.15 5.86
N PHE A 125 12.77 -40.78 5.13
CA PHE A 125 12.83 -39.69 4.14
C PHE A 125 13.23 -38.34 4.77
N ALA A 126 12.78 -38.06 5.99
CA ALA A 126 13.22 -36.87 6.73
C ALA A 126 14.73 -36.89 7.01
N LYS A 127 15.30 -38.05 7.39
CA LYS A 127 16.75 -38.21 7.58
C LYS A 127 17.52 -38.03 6.27
N TRP A 128 17.05 -38.64 5.18
CA TRP A 128 17.65 -38.47 3.85
C TRP A 128 17.62 -37.00 3.39
N LEU A 129 16.51 -36.30 3.65
CA LEU A 129 16.39 -34.87 3.37
C LEU A 129 17.40 -34.04 4.17
N GLN A 130 17.52 -34.27 5.48
CA GLN A 130 18.49 -33.56 6.33
C GLN A 130 19.93 -33.82 5.89
N GLN A 131 20.27 -35.08 5.56
CA GLN A 131 21.57 -35.42 5.00
C GLN A 131 21.82 -34.66 3.69
N PHE A 132 20.88 -34.68 2.75
CA PHE A 132 21.04 -34.01 1.47
C PHE A 132 21.17 -32.49 1.60
N LEU A 133 20.39 -31.86 2.50
CA LEU A 133 20.50 -30.43 2.79
C LEU A 133 21.88 -30.08 3.36
N SER A 134 22.42 -30.91 4.27
CA SER A 134 23.77 -30.70 4.83
C SER A 134 24.86 -30.75 3.75
N GLN A 135 24.75 -31.69 2.80
CA GLN A 135 25.67 -31.82 1.67
C GLN A 135 25.53 -30.65 0.69
N GLY A 136 24.30 -30.18 0.44
CA GLY A 136 24.05 -28.98 -0.36
C GLY A 136 24.64 -27.71 0.26
N LEU A 137 24.53 -27.53 1.59
CA LEU A 137 25.17 -26.42 2.29
C LEU A 137 26.70 -26.48 2.16
N ALA A 138 27.30 -27.66 2.28
CA ALA A 138 28.74 -27.84 2.09
C ALA A 138 29.17 -27.53 0.65
N PHE A 139 28.39 -27.99 -0.33
CA PHE A 139 28.61 -27.72 -1.76
C PHE A 139 28.63 -26.21 -2.05
N TYR A 140 27.59 -25.46 -1.65
CA TYR A 140 27.52 -24.03 -1.93
C TYR A 140 28.59 -23.22 -1.19
N LYS A 141 28.97 -23.61 0.05
CA LYS A 141 30.12 -23.00 0.74
C LYS A 141 31.42 -23.20 -0.04
N ARG A 142 31.65 -24.40 -0.57
CA ARG A 142 32.82 -24.70 -1.43
C ARG A 142 32.80 -23.89 -2.72
N LEU A 143 31.64 -23.80 -3.39
CA LEU A 143 31.46 -23.03 -4.62
C LEU A 143 31.69 -21.52 -4.41
N ILE A 144 31.12 -20.95 -3.36
CA ILE A 144 31.34 -19.53 -3.02
C ILE A 144 32.83 -19.29 -2.69
N GLY A 145 33.47 -20.22 -1.97
CA GLY A 145 34.90 -20.14 -1.68
C GLY A 145 35.79 -20.26 -2.93
N SER A 146 35.39 -21.01 -3.96
CA SER A 146 36.13 -21.05 -5.23
C SER A 146 36.05 -19.70 -5.95
N TYR A 147 34.88 -19.05 -5.94
CA TYR A 147 34.69 -17.73 -6.53
C TYR A 147 35.60 -16.66 -5.88
N GLU A 148 35.70 -16.64 -4.55
CA GLU A 148 36.63 -15.71 -3.87
C GLU A 148 38.08 -15.94 -4.28
N LYS A 149 38.50 -17.21 -4.32
CA LYS A 149 39.88 -17.59 -4.64
C LYS A 149 40.25 -17.33 -6.10
N GLU A 150 39.40 -17.74 -7.03
CA GLU A 150 39.64 -17.67 -8.47
C GLU A 150 39.62 -16.23 -8.97
N TYR A 151 38.64 -15.43 -8.52
CA TYR A 151 38.45 -14.07 -9.00
C TYR A 151 39.10 -12.99 -8.12
N LYS A 152 39.84 -13.40 -7.09
CA LYS A 152 40.53 -12.50 -6.14
C LYS A 152 39.57 -11.46 -5.54
N LEU A 153 38.34 -11.89 -5.27
CA LEU A 153 37.30 -11.07 -4.68
C LEU A 153 37.25 -11.31 -3.18
N SER A 154 36.98 -10.26 -2.41
CA SER A 154 36.77 -10.36 -0.98
C SER A 154 35.31 -10.09 -0.67
N ILE A 155 34.50 -11.14 -0.44
CA ILE A 155 33.07 -11.01 -0.14
C ILE A 155 32.83 -10.00 0.99
N SER A 156 33.63 -10.07 2.04
CA SER A 156 33.49 -9.19 3.20
C SER A 156 33.74 -7.70 2.87
N LYS A 157 34.53 -7.39 1.83
CA LYS A 157 34.81 -6.00 1.40
C LYS A 157 33.75 -5.48 0.41
N SER A 158 33.01 -6.39 -0.22
CA SER A 158 31.91 -6.10 -1.15
C SER A 158 30.57 -5.87 -0.45
N LEU A 159 30.48 -6.15 0.85
CA LEU A 159 29.27 -5.97 1.65
C LEU A 159 29.34 -4.66 2.42
N PHE A 160 28.28 -3.87 2.32
CA PHE A 160 28.09 -2.66 3.12
C PHE A 160 27.81 -3.04 4.58
N TRP A 161 26.75 -3.82 4.80
CA TRP A 161 26.35 -4.37 6.07
C TRP A 161 26.81 -5.82 6.24
N LYS A 162 28.02 -5.99 6.74
CA LYS A 162 28.65 -7.30 6.96
C LYS A 162 27.86 -8.19 7.94
N GLY A 163 27.28 -7.57 8.97
CA GLY A 163 26.46 -8.22 10.01
C GLY A 163 24.97 -8.36 9.66
N GLY A 164 24.55 -7.93 8.48
CA GLY A 164 23.13 -7.71 8.16
C GLY A 164 22.66 -6.32 8.58
N LEU A 165 21.35 -6.07 8.48
CA LEU A 165 20.77 -4.75 8.75
C LEU A 165 21.23 -4.21 10.11
N PRO A 166 21.56 -2.91 10.19
CA PRO A 166 22.07 -2.29 11.41
C PRO A 166 20.99 -2.32 12.51
N ALA A 167 21.44 -2.46 13.75
CA ALA A 167 20.59 -2.43 14.94
C ALA A 167 20.55 -1.04 15.60
N ASP A 168 21.33 -0.08 15.08
CA ASP A 168 21.35 1.30 15.54
C ASP A 168 20.38 2.19 14.73
N ASP A 169 20.34 3.47 15.05
CA ASP A 169 19.53 4.46 14.34
C ASP A 169 20.24 5.00 13.08
N LEU A 170 20.97 4.14 12.37
CA LEU A 170 21.68 4.50 11.14
C LEU A 170 22.69 5.63 11.38
N ARG A 171 23.42 5.62 12.50
CA ARG A 171 24.14 6.81 12.98
C ARG A 171 25.32 7.20 12.09
N ALA A 172 26.12 6.22 11.67
CA ALA A 172 27.38 6.46 11.00
C ALA A 172 27.23 6.67 9.48
N ALA A 173 27.85 7.72 8.96
CA ALA A 173 28.16 7.82 7.54
C ALA A 173 29.27 6.83 7.19
N HIS A 174 29.39 6.50 5.90
CA HIS A 174 30.47 5.65 5.41
C HIS A 174 31.36 6.44 4.44
N ASP A 175 32.65 6.11 4.44
CA ASP A 175 33.63 6.69 3.52
C ASP A 175 33.11 6.67 2.07
N GLY A 176 33.48 7.67 1.27
CA GLY A 176 33.06 7.82 -0.13
C GLY A 176 33.58 6.74 -1.09
N ILE A 177 34.11 5.63 -0.58
CA ILE A 177 34.53 4.46 -1.36
C ILE A 177 33.42 3.42 -1.28
N PHE A 178 32.70 3.22 -2.38
CA PHE A 178 31.63 2.21 -2.42
C PHE A 178 32.23 0.81 -2.32
N PRO A 179 31.62 -0.12 -1.56
CA PRO A 179 32.03 -1.53 -1.54
C PRO A 179 32.11 -2.11 -2.96
N GLY A 180 33.32 -2.41 -3.42
CA GLY A 180 33.55 -2.90 -4.78
C GLY A 180 33.56 -1.84 -5.88
N GLN A 181 33.76 -0.56 -5.55
CA GLN A 181 33.88 0.52 -6.55
C GLN A 181 35.01 0.29 -7.55
N GLU A 182 36.16 -0.21 -7.07
CA GLU A 182 37.36 -0.51 -7.87
C GLU A 182 37.19 -1.75 -8.76
N TYR A 183 36.07 -2.46 -8.65
CA TYR A 183 35.88 -3.70 -9.39
C TYR A 183 35.59 -3.46 -10.87
N THR A 184 36.27 -4.25 -11.70
CA THR A 184 36.04 -4.32 -13.14
C THR A 184 34.60 -4.75 -13.46
N ALA A 185 34.13 -4.50 -14.69
CA ALA A 185 32.81 -4.94 -15.14
C ALA A 185 32.61 -6.46 -14.95
N LYS A 186 33.65 -7.26 -15.21
CA LYS A 186 33.66 -8.71 -14.98
C LYS A 186 33.47 -9.05 -13.49
N GLN A 187 34.19 -8.38 -12.60
CA GLN A 187 34.06 -8.57 -11.15
C GLN A 187 32.68 -8.17 -10.61
N LYS A 188 32.09 -7.07 -11.12
CA LYS A 188 30.70 -6.69 -10.79
C LYS A 188 29.70 -7.77 -11.23
N ARG A 189 29.92 -8.40 -12.39
CA ARG A 189 29.08 -9.53 -12.82
C ARG A 189 29.27 -10.77 -11.97
N ILE A 190 30.49 -11.04 -11.50
CA ILE A 190 30.75 -12.11 -10.52
C ILE A 190 29.99 -11.85 -9.22
N LEU A 191 29.86 -10.59 -8.75
CA LEU A 191 29.01 -10.27 -7.60
C LEU A 191 27.54 -10.61 -7.87
N ARG A 192 27.02 -10.35 -9.09
CA ARG A 192 25.64 -10.76 -9.47
C ARG A 192 25.49 -12.28 -9.49
N SER A 193 26.49 -13.03 -9.97
CA SER A 193 26.51 -14.49 -9.88
C SER A 193 26.54 -14.97 -8.41
N LEU A 194 27.37 -14.35 -7.55
CA LEU A 194 27.38 -14.60 -6.11
C LEU A 194 26.01 -14.32 -5.46
N SER A 195 25.27 -13.30 -5.90
CA SER A 195 23.89 -13.05 -5.44
C SER A 195 23.00 -14.29 -5.66
N ARG A 196 23.07 -14.93 -6.83
CA ARG A 196 22.33 -16.18 -7.13
C ARG A 196 22.80 -17.36 -6.27
N HIS A 197 24.10 -17.47 -5.99
CA HIS A 197 24.63 -18.51 -5.10
C HIS A 197 24.19 -18.31 -3.64
N PHE A 198 24.19 -17.07 -3.14
CA PHE A 198 23.69 -16.75 -1.80
C PHE A 198 22.18 -16.92 -1.69
N LEU A 199 21.43 -16.66 -2.76
CA LEU A 199 20.01 -16.95 -2.84
C LEU A 199 19.74 -18.46 -2.71
N ALA A 200 20.49 -19.30 -3.44
CA ALA A 200 20.41 -20.76 -3.33
C ALA A 200 20.79 -21.26 -1.93
N LEU A 201 21.88 -20.72 -1.35
CA LEU A 201 22.31 -21.02 0.01
C LEU A 201 21.25 -20.61 1.06
N GLY A 202 20.58 -19.47 0.85
CA GLY A 202 19.46 -19.01 1.68
C GLY A 202 18.27 -19.95 1.60
N ASN A 203 17.92 -20.43 0.39
CA ASN A 203 16.86 -21.42 0.20
C ASN A 203 17.15 -22.73 0.93
N LEU A 204 18.40 -23.22 0.87
CA LEU A 204 18.82 -24.42 1.61
C LEU A 204 18.69 -24.23 3.12
N ASN A 205 19.19 -23.11 3.66
CA ASN A 205 19.03 -22.80 5.09
C ASN A 205 17.54 -22.71 5.49
N ARG A 206 16.67 -22.19 4.61
CA ARG A 206 15.22 -22.16 4.85
C ARG A 206 14.61 -23.57 4.89
N TYR A 207 15.06 -24.49 4.04
CA TYR A 207 14.58 -25.87 4.08
C TYR A 207 15.08 -26.66 5.31
N VAL A 208 16.27 -26.34 5.82
CA VAL A 208 16.77 -26.89 7.09
C VAL A 208 15.90 -26.38 8.26
N ALA A 209 15.63 -25.07 8.26
CA ALA A 209 14.87 -24.38 9.29
C ALA A 209 13.41 -24.83 9.42
N GLY A 210 12.76 -25.20 8.30
CA GLY A 210 11.38 -25.69 8.26
C GLY A 210 11.12 -27.03 8.97
N GLY A 211 12.10 -27.57 9.71
CA GLY A 211 11.98 -28.77 10.56
C GLY A 211 11.99 -28.50 12.07
N GLU A 212 12.27 -27.28 12.54
CA GLU A 212 12.36 -26.94 13.98
C GLU A 212 11.52 -25.68 14.30
N GLU A 213 10.75 -25.72 15.40
CA GLU A 213 9.93 -24.60 15.86
C GLU A 213 10.78 -23.52 16.56
N ASN A 214 10.60 -22.28 16.09
CA ASN A 214 11.06 -20.99 16.63
C ASN A 214 12.58 -20.71 16.59
N ASP A 215 12.93 -19.65 15.83
CA ASP A 215 14.24 -19.00 15.64
C ASP A 215 15.16 -19.51 14.49
N SER A 216 14.68 -20.44 13.68
CA SER A 216 15.53 -21.19 12.72
C SER A 216 15.90 -20.47 11.40
N TYR A 217 15.29 -19.33 11.06
CA TYR A 217 15.48 -18.67 9.74
C TYR A 217 16.61 -17.61 9.68
N SER A 218 17.31 -17.34 10.79
CA SER A 218 18.36 -16.32 10.86
C SER A 218 19.45 -16.50 9.80
N ARG A 219 19.90 -17.74 9.57
CA ARG A 219 20.89 -18.08 8.53
C ARG A 219 20.38 -17.81 7.12
N ALA A 220 19.12 -18.13 6.84
CA ALA A 220 18.49 -17.85 5.55
C ALA A 220 18.40 -16.33 5.31
N LYS A 221 17.94 -15.57 6.31
CA LYS A 221 17.88 -14.10 6.26
C LYS A 221 19.27 -13.50 5.99
N ALA A 222 20.31 -13.97 6.67
CA ALA A 222 21.67 -13.50 6.47
C ALA A 222 22.21 -13.80 5.06
N CYS A 223 21.77 -14.87 4.41
CA CYS A 223 22.13 -15.16 3.01
C CYS A 223 21.42 -14.22 2.04
N TYR A 224 20.10 -14.02 2.20
CA TYR A 224 19.34 -13.12 1.34
C TYR A 224 19.76 -11.65 1.50
N LEU A 225 20.10 -11.22 2.73
CA LEU A 225 20.66 -9.88 2.97
C LEU A 225 22.02 -9.66 2.29
N ARG A 226 22.83 -10.70 2.10
CA ARG A 226 24.04 -10.60 1.28
C ARG A 226 23.71 -10.55 -0.21
N ALA A 227 22.75 -11.37 -0.66
CA ALA A 227 22.31 -11.39 -2.05
C ALA A 227 21.82 -10.03 -2.54
N VAL A 228 20.97 -9.33 -1.76
CA VAL A 228 20.47 -7.99 -2.11
C VAL A 228 21.58 -6.92 -2.11
N GLN A 229 22.64 -7.09 -1.32
CA GLN A 229 23.77 -6.15 -1.32
C GLN A 229 24.66 -6.33 -2.56
N PHE A 230 24.79 -7.55 -3.08
CA PHE A 230 25.53 -7.79 -4.32
C PHE A 230 24.78 -7.39 -5.58
N TRP A 231 23.44 -7.50 -5.56
CA TRP A 231 22.61 -7.16 -6.71
C TRP A 231 21.27 -6.57 -6.26
N PRO A 232 21.23 -5.30 -5.83
CA PRO A 232 20.00 -4.67 -5.35
C PRO A 232 18.99 -4.36 -6.46
N GLU A 233 19.38 -4.50 -7.72
CA GLU A 233 18.54 -4.27 -8.89
C GLU A 233 17.52 -5.39 -9.13
N THR A 234 17.70 -6.58 -8.52
CA THR A 234 16.77 -7.72 -8.70
C THR A 234 15.79 -7.90 -7.56
N GLY A 235 14.52 -8.10 -7.91
CA GLY A 235 13.44 -8.32 -6.96
C GLY A 235 13.46 -9.69 -6.28
N HIS A 236 14.20 -10.66 -6.83
CA HIS A 236 14.09 -12.05 -6.40
C HIS A 236 14.53 -12.25 -4.93
N ALA A 237 15.65 -11.65 -4.52
CA ALA A 237 16.14 -11.78 -3.15
C ALA A 237 15.27 -11.02 -2.13
N TYR A 238 14.72 -9.86 -2.51
CA TYR A 238 13.74 -9.14 -1.70
C TYR A 238 12.45 -9.95 -1.50
N ASN A 239 11.94 -10.61 -2.54
CA ASN A 239 10.78 -11.51 -2.40
C ASN A 239 11.05 -12.64 -1.40
N GLN A 240 12.25 -13.22 -1.37
CA GLN A 240 12.58 -14.23 -0.35
C GLN A 240 12.65 -13.66 1.06
N LEU A 241 13.13 -12.42 1.23
CA LEU A 241 13.09 -11.71 2.51
C LEU A 241 11.65 -11.46 2.96
N ALA A 242 10.76 -11.05 2.05
CA ALA A 242 9.34 -10.89 2.35
C ALA A 242 8.69 -12.20 2.84
N ILE A 243 8.96 -13.32 2.17
CA ILE A 243 8.48 -14.65 2.58
C ILE A 243 8.99 -15.02 3.99
N LEU A 244 10.25 -14.73 4.31
CA LEU A 244 10.78 -14.98 5.66
C LEU A 244 10.14 -14.07 6.73
N SER A 245 9.75 -12.85 6.35
CA SER A 245 9.09 -11.92 7.28
C SER A 245 7.70 -12.41 7.69
N VAL A 246 6.96 -13.06 6.79
CA VAL A 246 5.68 -13.74 7.09
C VAL A 246 5.88 -14.77 8.20
N ALA A 247 6.87 -15.65 8.03
CA ALA A 247 7.14 -16.73 8.99
C ALA A 247 7.50 -16.20 10.39
N ASN A 248 8.10 -15.01 10.47
CA ASN A 248 8.48 -14.35 11.72
C ASN A 248 7.47 -13.31 12.22
N LYS A 249 6.28 -13.22 11.61
CA LYS A 249 5.22 -12.25 11.95
C LYS A 249 5.67 -10.78 11.92
N ARG A 250 6.61 -10.43 11.02
CA ARG A 250 7.13 -9.06 10.86
C ARG A 250 6.45 -8.36 9.68
N LEU A 251 5.29 -7.77 9.93
CA LEU A 251 4.44 -7.19 8.88
C LEU A 251 5.12 -6.02 8.13
N LEU A 252 5.82 -5.12 8.83
CA LEU A 252 6.54 -4.01 8.19
C LEU A 252 7.63 -4.52 7.24
N ASP A 253 8.46 -5.46 7.69
CA ASP A 253 9.51 -6.06 6.86
C ASP A 253 8.89 -6.78 5.64
N GLU A 254 7.77 -7.48 5.82
CA GLU A 254 7.04 -8.17 4.76
C GLU A 254 6.61 -7.20 3.65
N MET A 255 5.96 -6.10 4.02
CA MET A 255 5.47 -5.08 3.07
C MET A 255 6.62 -4.30 2.44
N PHE A 256 7.60 -3.87 3.23
CA PHE A 256 8.79 -3.19 2.72
C PHE A 256 9.51 -4.04 1.66
N PHE A 257 9.84 -5.30 1.97
CA PHE A 257 10.53 -6.16 1.02
C PHE A 257 9.66 -6.57 -0.18
N SER A 258 8.34 -6.65 -0.01
CA SER A 258 7.43 -6.90 -1.13
C SER A 258 7.44 -5.73 -2.12
N MET A 259 7.33 -4.49 -1.62
CA MET A 259 7.41 -3.29 -2.46
C MET A 259 8.80 -3.16 -3.10
N ARG A 260 9.88 -3.41 -2.36
CA ARG A 260 11.25 -3.47 -2.93
C ARG A 260 11.36 -4.47 -4.08
N ALA A 261 10.72 -5.62 -3.97
CA ALA A 261 10.73 -6.63 -5.01
C ALA A 261 10.00 -6.19 -6.30
N LEU A 262 9.06 -5.25 -6.20
CA LEU A 262 8.27 -4.74 -7.32
C LEU A 262 8.84 -3.45 -7.94
N SER A 263 9.65 -2.70 -7.18
CA SER A 263 10.09 -1.35 -7.54
C SER A 263 11.56 -1.25 -7.96
N CYS A 264 12.29 -2.36 -7.98
CA CYS A 264 13.68 -2.41 -8.44
C CYS A 264 13.75 -2.49 -9.97
N LEU A 265 14.95 -2.29 -10.55
CA LEU A 265 15.15 -2.32 -12.01
C LEU A 265 14.69 -3.63 -12.68
N HIS A 266 14.78 -4.76 -11.97
CA HIS A 266 14.30 -6.07 -12.43
C HIS A 266 13.26 -6.63 -11.44
N PRO A 267 11.99 -6.21 -11.53
CA PRO A 267 10.93 -6.60 -10.61
C PRO A 267 10.67 -8.11 -10.56
N PHE A 268 10.19 -8.59 -9.40
CA PHE A 268 9.67 -9.95 -9.23
C PHE A 268 8.13 -9.90 -9.14
N GLU A 269 7.48 -9.90 -10.29
CA GLU A 269 6.03 -9.66 -10.47
C GLU A 269 5.14 -10.62 -9.67
N ALA A 270 5.55 -11.87 -9.47
CA ALA A 270 4.79 -12.84 -8.68
C ALA A 270 4.64 -12.45 -7.19
N THR A 271 5.28 -11.37 -6.75
CA THR A 271 5.06 -10.77 -5.42
C THR A 271 3.75 -9.98 -5.35
N ASP A 272 3.28 -9.42 -6.46
CA ASP A 272 2.21 -8.42 -6.50
C ASP A 272 0.87 -8.96 -5.96
N GLU A 273 0.42 -10.11 -6.47
CA GLU A 273 -0.84 -10.74 -6.02
C GLU A 273 -0.82 -11.03 -4.51
N ARG A 274 0.29 -11.58 -4.01
CA ARG A 274 0.46 -11.87 -2.58
C ARG A 274 0.47 -10.60 -1.73
N MET A 275 1.15 -9.56 -2.19
CA MET A 275 1.21 -8.27 -1.51
C MET A 275 -0.19 -7.65 -1.44
N ASN A 276 -0.92 -7.61 -2.54
CA ASN A 276 -2.26 -7.03 -2.59
C ASN A 276 -3.24 -7.78 -1.69
N GLN A 277 -3.20 -9.12 -1.68
CA GLN A 277 -3.99 -9.90 -0.73
C GLN A 277 -3.66 -9.52 0.72
N ARG A 278 -2.38 -9.41 1.05
CA ARG A 278 -1.93 -9.06 2.40
C ARG A 278 -2.34 -7.64 2.80
N LEU A 279 -2.25 -6.67 1.89
CA LEU A 279 -2.67 -5.30 2.13
C LEU A 279 -4.17 -5.21 2.43
N SER A 280 -5.00 -5.99 1.74
CA SER A 280 -6.44 -6.08 2.02
C SER A 280 -6.74 -6.69 3.40
N GLU A 281 -5.97 -7.70 3.84
CA GLU A 281 -6.06 -8.22 5.22
C GLU A 281 -5.71 -7.16 6.29
N VAL A 282 -4.76 -6.27 5.99
CA VAL A 282 -4.41 -5.16 6.89
C VAL A 282 -5.57 -4.18 7.05
N LEU A 283 -6.27 -3.85 5.96
CA LEU A 283 -7.43 -2.97 6.02
C LEU A 283 -8.57 -3.55 6.86
N LEU A 284 -8.92 -4.83 6.64
CA LEU A 284 -9.97 -5.49 7.41
C LEU A 284 -9.68 -5.47 8.92
N LYS A 285 -8.42 -5.72 9.31
CA LYS A 285 -8.01 -5.63 10.71
C LYS A 285 -8.09 -4.22 11.26
N ILE A 286 -7.73 -3.21 10.48
CA ILE A 286 -7.84 -1.82 10.94
C ILE A 286 -9.30 -1.41 11.08
N GLU A 287 -10.20 -1.84 10.19
CA GLU A 287 -11.64 -1.59 10.32
C GLU A 287 -12.19 -2.13 11.66
N GLU A 288 -11.82 -3.35 12.06
CA GLU A 288 -12.20 -3.90 13.37
C GLU A 288 -11.67 -3.06 14.56
N HIS A 289 -10.40 -2.62 14.48
CA HIS A 289 -9.80 -1.77 15.52
C HIS A 289 -10.40 -0.36 15.54
N GLU A 290 -10.73 0.19 14.37
CA GLU A 290 -11.41 1.48 14.22
C GLU A 290 -12.80 1.43 14.84
N GLU A 291 -13.57 0.37 14.62
CA GLU A 291 -14.87 0.20 15.29
C GLU A 291 -14.74 0.16 16.82
N ALA A 292 -13.71 -0.51 17.34
CA ALA A 292 -13.46 -0.56 18.78
C ALA A 292 -13.04 0.80 19.35
N MET A 293 -12.17 1.55 18.66
CA MET A 293 -11.77 2.90 19.10
C MET A 293 -12.86 3.95 18.89
N ASN A 294 -13.63 3.87 17.81
CA ASN A 294 -14.76 4.77 17.55
C ASN A 294 -15.84 4.62 18.63
N LYS A 295 -16.03 3.42 19.18
CA LYS A 295 -16.89 3.19 20.34
C LYS A 295 -16.37 3.84 21.63
N GLN A 296 -15.07 4.11 21.73
CA GLN A 296 -14.43 4.71 22.90
C GLN A 296 -14.24 6.23 22.78
N LEU A 297 -14.05 6.75 21.56
CA LEU A 297 -13.57 8.12 21.29
C LEU A 297 -14.43 8.91 20.30
N GLY A 298 -15.52 8.34 19.77
CA GLY A 298 -16.20 8.91 18.61
C GLY A 298 -15.36 8.82 17.32
N ARG A 299 -15.92 9.32 16.21
CA ARG A 299 -15.29 9.29 14.88
C ARG A 299 -14.64 10.64 14.58
N ILE A 300 -13.40 10.64 14.12
CA ILE A 300 -12.72 11.87 13.66
C ILE A 300 -13.18 12.15 12.22
N LYS A 301 -13.92 13.25 12.01
CA LYS A 301 -14.39 13.69 10.69
C LYS A 301 -13.58 14.89 10.21
N SER A 302 -13.36 15.01 8.91
CA SER A 302 -12.71 16.19 8.32
C SER A 302 -13.63 17.42 8.33
N GLU A 303 -13.08 18.64 8.34
CA GLU A 303 -13.89 19.86 8.12
C GLU A 303 -14.59 19.83 6.77
N ALA A 304 -13.99 19.20 5.76
CA ALA A 304 -14.61 18.96 4.46
C ALA A 304 -15.75 17.93 4.53
N GLU A 305 -15.67 16.89 5.37
CA GLU A 305 -16.75 15.93 5.61
C GLU A 305 -17.87 16.54 6.46
N ILE A 306 -17.53 17.37 7.44
CA ILE A 306 -18.48 18.15 8.24
C ILE A 306 -19.18 19.18 7.34
N ALA A 307 -18.45 19.85 6.45
CA ALA A 307 -18.99 20.78 5.47
C ALA A 307 -19.82 20.07 4.40
N PHE A 308 -19.36 18.92 3.89
CA PHE A 308 -20.05 18.09 2.88
C PHE A 308 -21.29 17.38 3.47
N GLN A 309 -21.28 17.05 4.77
CA GLN A 309 -22.48 16.62 5.51
C GLN A 309 -23.45 17.79 5.76
N LYS A 310 -22.93 19.01 5.97
CA LYS A 310 -23.75 20.23 6.08
C LYS A 310 -24.30 20.71 4.74
N ASP A 311 -23.69 20.33 3.61
CA ASP A 311 -24.11 20.69 2.24
C ASP A 311 -25.06 19.65 1.60
N ARG A 312 -25.42 18.58 2.32
CA ARG A 312 -26.51 17.66 1.95
C ARG A 312 -27.80 18.04 2.67
N SER A 313 -28.92 17.76 2.02
CA SER A 313 -30.21 17.73 2.68
C SER A 313 -30.18 16.72 3.83
N VAL A 314 -30.50 17.19 5.04
CA VAL A 314 -30.35 16.39 6.27
C VAL A 314 -31.50 15.39 6.36
N GLU A 315 -31.20 14.09 6.31
CA GLU A 315 -32.19 13.02 6.47
C GLU A 315 -32.47 12.75 7.96
N ILE A 316 -33.74 12.88 8.38
CA ILE A 316 -34.22 12.55 9.72
C ILE A 316 -35.16 11.35 9.61
N TRP A 317 -34.75 10.23 10.21
CA TRP A 317 -35.57 9.02 10.27
C TRP A 317 -36.51 9.09 11.46
N VAL A 318 -37.82 9.04 11.18
CA VAL A 318 -38.86 9.20 12.19
C VAL A 318 -39.55 7.86 12.43
N ARG A 319 -39.56 7.42 13.69
CA ARG A 319 -40.28 6.22 14.14
C ARG A 319 -41.80 6.47 14.18
N ASP A 320 -42.59 5.40 14.26
CA ASP A 320 -44.07 5.48 14.28
C ASP A 320 -44.64 6.29 15.46
N ASP A 321 -43.88 6.45 16.55
CA ASP A 321 -44.21 7.28 17.72
C ASP A 321 -43.97 8.80 17.52
N GLY A 322 -43.28 9.16 16.44
CA GLY A 322 -42.93 10.53 16.09
C GLY A 322 -41.62 11.04 16.68
N HIS A 323 -40.78 10.16 17.25
CA HIS A 323 -39.42 10.50 17.67
C HIS A 323 -38.41 10.28 16.54
N GLY A 324 -37.48 11.23 16.37
CA GLY A 324 -36.38 11.14 15.41
C GLY A 324 -35.19 10.36 15.98
N ASP A 325 -34.65 9.41 15.22
CA ASP A 325 -33.48 8.61 15.60
C ASP A 325 -32.19 9.36 15.24
N ARG A 326 -31.96 10.52 15.87
CA ARG A 326 -30.67 11.21 15.78
C ARG A 326 -29.78 10.67 16.89
N LYS A 327 -28.84 9.80 16.54
CA LYS A 327 -27.64 9.63 17.36
C LYS A 327 -26.76 10.83 17.08
N ASP A 328 -26.69 11.77 18.01
CA ASP A 328 -25.57 12.68 18.06
C ASP A 328 -24.33 11.80 18.30
N GLU A 329 -23.61 11.44 17.23
CA GLU A 329 -22.24 10.93 17.38
C GLU A 329 -21.42 12.13 17.84
N ASP A 330 -21.10 12.18 19.14
CA ASP A 330 -20.26 13.23 19.71
C ASP A 330 -18.96 13.35 18.89
N ASP A 331 -18.81 14.46 18.17
CA ASP A 331 -17.61 14.78 17.41
C ASP A 331 -16.49 15.13 18.42
N GLU A 332 -15.56 14.22 18.67
CA GLU A 332 -14.40 14.50 19.55
C GLU A 332 -13.23 15.14 18.79
N SER A 333 -12.51 16.03 19.50
CA SER A 333 -11.34 16.74 18.97
C SER A 333 -10.11 15.82 18.89
N ALA A 334 -9.25 16.06 17.89
CA ALA A 334 -7.95 15.40 17.74
C ALA A 334 -7.03 15.54 18.98
N GLU A 335 -7.31 16.50 19.88
CA GLU A 335 -6.58 16.73 21.12
C GLU A 335 -6.91 15.68 22.20
N ASN A 336 -8.14 15.19 22.26
CA ASN A 336 -8.52 14.06 23.12
C ASN A 336 -7.82 12.77 22.70
N LEU A 337 -7.69 12.54 21.38
CA LEU A 337 -6.96 11.39 20.84
C LEU A 337 -5.49 11.40 21.26
N LEU A 338 -4.81 12.55 21.18
CA LEU A 338 -3.42 12.70 21.61
C LEU A 338 -3.23 12.26 23.07
N GLN A 339 -4.13 12.70 23.97
CA GLN A 339 -4.04 12.36 25.38
C GLN A 339 -4.29 10.87 25.64
N LEU A 340 -5.22 10.24 24.93
CA LEU A 340 -5.44 8.80 25.04
C LEU A 340 -4.22 8.01 24.57
N VAL A 341 -3.66 8.36 23.41
CA VAL A 341 -2.54 7.64 22.81
C VAL A 341 -1.28 7.74 23.68
N ARG A 342 -1.08 8.87 24.38
CA ARG A 342 -0.01 9.02 25.40
C ARG A 342 -0.09 8.02 26.55
N ASN A 343 -1.28 7.51 26.87
CA ASN A 343 -1.48 6.54 27.95
C ASN A 343 -1.27 5.08 27.50
N LEU A 344 -0.98 4.82 26.22
CA LEU A 344 -0.76 3.47 25.72
C LEU A 344 0.63 2.92 26.10
N PRO A 345 0.76 1.59 26.32
CA PRO A 345 2.06 0.96 26.46
C PRO A 345 2.94 1.17 25.22
N THR A 346 4.23 1.38 25.45
CA THR A 346 5.20 1.72 24.40
C THR A 346 5.29 0.68 23.28
N ALA A 347 5.18 -0.61 23.61
CA ALA A 347 5.17 -1.69 22.61
C ALA A 347 3.93 -1.59 21.71
N THR A 348 2.75 -1.42 22.31
CA THR A 348 1.46 -1.28 21.62
C THR A 348 1.44 -0.06 20.72
N LEU A 349 2.04 1.04 21.16
CA LEU A 349 2.15 2.28 20.38
C LEU A 349 2.88 2.05 19.05
N SER A 350 4.04 1.41 19.09
CA SER A 350 4.85 1.13 17.90
C SER A 350 4.19 0.14 16.94
N GLU A 351 3.53 -0.89 17.50
CA GLU A 351 2.83 -1.89 16.71
C GLU A 351 1.63 -1.26 15.99
N ARG A 352 0.83 -0.46 16.72
CA ARG A 352 -0.31 0.26 16.14
C ARG A 352 0.13 1.26 15.10
N PHE A 353 1.19 2.03 15.35
CA PHE A 353 1.76 2.94 14.36
C PHE A 353 2.04 2.22 13.03
N VAL A 354 2.70 1.06 13.08
CA VAL A 354 3.00 0.26 11.87
C VAL A 354 1.73 -0.20 11.17
N GLN A 355 0.73 -0.71 11.90
CA GLN A 355 -0.53 -1.16 11.32
C GLN A 355 -1.28 -0.02 10.63
N TYR A 356 -1.35 1.15 11.29
CA TYR A 356 -1.95 2.36 10.73
C TYR A 356 -1.19 2.88 9.52
N ALA A 357 0.15 2.93 9.57
CA ALA A 357 0.98 3.35 8.45
C ALA A 357 0.73 2.49 7.20
N LEU A 358 0.64 1.17 7.40
CA LEU A 358 0.34 0.24 6.31
C LEU A 358 -1.09 0.37 5.81
N ALA A 359 -2.07 0.62 6.68
CA ALA A 359 -3.44 0.88 6.23
C ALA A 359 -3.55 2.16 5.40
N VAL A 360 -2.93 3.27 5.83
CA VAL A 360 -2.87 4.52 5.03
C VAL A 360 -2.25 4.25 3.67
N ALA A 361 -1.13 3.52 3.63
CA ALA A 361 -0.50 3.12 2.36
C ALA A 361 -1.43 2.25 1.50
N THR A 362 -2.13 1.27 2.09
CA THR A 362 -3.09 0.42 1.37
C THR A 362 -4.25 1.23 0.81
N MET A 363 -4.86 2.13 1.58
CA MET A 363 -6.00 2.95 1.15
C MET A 363 -5.65 3.74 -0.11
N LEU A 364 -4.44 4.30 -0.17
CA LEU A 364 -3.94 5.04 -1.33
C LEU A 364 -3.60 4.14 -2.53
N LEU A 365 -2.92 3.01 -2.29
CA LEU A 365 -2.52 2.08 -3.35
C LEU A 365 -3.72 1.35 -3.98
N GLN A 366 -4.64 0.83 -3.15
CA GLN A 366 -5.83 0.10 -3.59
C GLN A 366 -7.01 1.01 -3.92
N LYS A 367 -6.96 2.28 -3.52
CA LYS A 367 -8.03 3.28 -3.73
C LYS A 367 -9.35 2.86 -3.06
N LEU A 368 -9.23 2.23 -1.89
CA LEU A 368 -10.34 1.72 -1.08
C LEU A 368 -10.45 2.48 0.23
N SER A 369 -11.67 2.59 0.75
CA SER A 369 -12.00 3.18 2.04
C SER A 369 -11.50 4.63 2.21
N LEU A 370 -11.32 5.39 1.12
CA LEU A 370 -10.80 6.77 1.15
C LEU A 370 -11.69 7.72 1.97
N GLU A 371 -12.97 7.38 2.15
CA GLU A 371 -13.91 8.03 3.07
C GLU A 371 -13.49 7.99 4.55
N ASN A 372 -12.53 7.14 4.91
CA ASN A 372 -11.96 7.05 6.25
C ASN A 372 -10.51 7.56 6.30
N PHE A 373 -9.97 8.03 5.16
CA PHE A 373 -8.55 8.31 5.01
C PHE A 373 -8.05 9.33 6.03
N LEU A 374 -8.80 10.42 6.26
CA LEU A 374 -8.37 11.42 7.22
C LEU A 374 -8.35 10.85 8.64
N SER A 375 -9.40 10.15 9.09
CA SER A 375 -9.44 9.53 10.43
C SER A 375 -8.24 8.60 10.66
N VAL A 376 -8.00 7.68 9.72
CA VAL A 376 -6.95 6.66 9.82
C VAL A 376 -5.55 7.29 9.76
N SER A 377 -5.35 8.27 8.88
CA SER A 377 -4.07 8.99 8.78
C SER A 377 -3.79 9.90 9.98
N THR A 378 -4.79 10.60 10.52
CA THR A 378 -4.65 11.38 11.75
C THR A 378 -4.24 10.48 12.92
N ARG A 379 -4.87 9.30 13.06
CA ARG A 379 -4.49 8.32 14.09
C ARG A 379 -3.07 7.82 13.91
N MET A 380 -2.66 7.50 12.69
CA MET A 380 -1.28 7.12 12.34
C MET A 380 -0.28 8.19 12.82
N LEU A 381 -0.54 9.45 12.48
CA LEU A 381 0.34 10.58 12.78
C LEU A 381 0.41 10.87 14.28
N VAL A 382 -0.71 10.78 15.01
CA VAL A 382 -0.73 10.91 16.48
C VAL A 382 0.10 9.80 17.14
N HIS A 383 -0.04 8.55 16.68
CA HIS A 383 0.79 7.45 17.21
C HIS A 383 2.28 7.69 16.94
N LEU A 384 2.64 8.26 15.78
CA LEU A 384 4.02 8.63 15.48
C LEU A 384 4.54 9.73 16.41
N ILE A 385 3.80 10.82 16.59
CA ILE A 385 4.17 11.93 17.48
C ILE A 385 4.48 11.39 18.87
N VAL A 386 3.55 10.65 19.46
CA VAL A 386 3.72 10.07 20.80
C VAL A 386 4.89 9.06 20.80
N ALA A 387 5.08 8.29 19.72
CA ALA A 387 6.19 7.32 19.66
C ALA A 387 7.56 7.97 19.59
N LEU A 388 7.66 9.18 19.03
CA LEU A 388 8.89 9.95 19.01
C LEU A 388 9.15 10.66 20.35
N GLU A 389 8.10 11.13 21.04
CA GLU A 389 8.21 11.75 22.38
C GLU A 389 8.74 10.77 23.44
N GLN A 390 8.40 9.48 23.34
CA GLN A 390 8.69 8.49 24.37
C GLN A 390 10.16 8.01 24.34
N PRO A 391 10.96 8.23 25.40
CA PRO A 391 12.38 7.87 25.42
C PRO A 391 12.62 6.37 25.23
N GLY A 392 11.73 5.52 25.77
CA GLY A 392 11.79 4.06 25.66
C GLY A 392 11.12 3.46 24.41
N SER A 393 10.72 4.27 23.44
CA SER A 393 10.05 3.77 22.23
C SER A 393 10.89 2.74 21.46
N PRO A 394 10.32 1.61 21.01
CA PRO A 394 11.03 0.62 20.22
C PRO A 394 11.12 1.00 18.74
N LEU A 395 10.51 2.13 18.33
CA LEU A 395 10.56 2.61 16.95
C LEU A 395 12.01 3.04 16.60
N THR A 396 12.64 2.29 15.72
CA THR A 396 14.01 2.56 15.26
C THR A 396 14.03 3.45 14.02
N ALA A 397 15.15 4.12 13.76
CA ALA A 397 15.31 4.87 12.51
C ALA A 397 15.20 3.96 11.27
N LEU A 398 15.65 2.71 11.36
CA LEU A 398 15.49 1.70 10.30
C LEU A 398 14.02 1.47 9.94
N GLN A 399 13.16 1.24 10.95
CA GLN A 399 11.72 1.04 10.73
C GLN A 399 11.05 2.28 10.16
N LEU A 400 11.42 3.47 10.64
CA LEU A 400 10.86 4.72 10.13
C LEU A 400 11.31 5.00 8.69
N SER A 401 12.56 4.65 8.34
CA SER A 401 13.05 4.69 6.95
C SER A 401 12.32 3.69 6.05
N GLN A 402 11.97 2.50 6.54
CA GLN A 402 11.15 1.53 5.80
C GLN A 402 9.74 2.09 5.54
N VAL A 403 9.09 2.66 6.56
CA VAL A 403 7.76 3.32 6.43
C VAL A 403 7.83 4.48 5.42
N THR A 404 8.88 5.29 5.49
CA THR A 404 9.11 6.40 4.56
C THR A 404 9.30 5.90 3.12
N ALA A 405 10.06 4.81 2.92
CA ALA A 405 10.22 4.19 1.61
C ALA A 405 8.89 3.64 1.06
N ILE A 406 8.03 3.09 1.92
CA ILE A 406 6.67 2.66 1.55
C ILE A 406 5.85 3.86 1.05
N PHE A 407 5.89 5.01 1.73
CA PHE A 407 5.17 6.20 1.26
C PHE A 407 5.76 6.82 0.00
N ILE A 408 7.07 6.71 -0.23
CA ILE A 408 7.68 7.05 -1.52
C ILE A 408 7.13 6.13 -2.63
N TYR A 409 7.04 4.83 -2.37
CA TYR A 409 6.41 3.89 -3.30
C TYR A 409 4.95 4.25 -3.59
N VAL A 410 4.18 4.64 -2.57
CA VAL A 410 2.80 5.12 -2.72
C VAL A 410 2.73 6.35 -3.62
N LEU A 411 3.56 7.38 -3.37
CA LEU A 411 3.60 8.59 -4.20
C LEU A 411 3.85 8.27 -5.68
N VAL A 412 4.83 7.40 -5.96
CA VAL A 412 5.18 7.00 -7.33
C VAL A 412 4.06 6.18 -7.99
N ASN A 413 3.36 5.32 -7.24
CA ASN A 413 2.28 4.49 -7.80
C ASN A 413 0.93 5.22 -7.88
N CYS A 414 0.72 6.27 -7.08
CA CYS A 414 -0.46 7.13 -7.17
C CYS A 414 -0.31 8.25 -8.21
N GLU A 415 0.90 8.47 -8.75
CA GLU A 415 1.16 9.47 -9.79
C GLU A 415 0.17 9.37 -10.97
N SER A 416 -0.46 10.49 -11.32
CA SER A 416 -1.31 10.55 -12.51
C SER A 416 -0.44 10.53 -13.76
N LYS A 417 -0.59 9.50 -14.60
CA LYS A 417 0.08 9.43 -15.91
C LYS A 417 -0.58 10.33 -16.97
N CYS A 418 -1.76 10.89 -16.69
CA CYS A 418 -2.50 11.77 -17.60
C CYS A 418 -2.45 13.22 -17.11
N ALA A 419 -1.98 14.12 -17.98
CA ALA A 419 -1.77 15.53 -17.67
C ALA A 419 -3.06 16.35 -17.42
N GLU A 420 -4.24 15.82 -17.74
CA GLU A 420 -5.49 16.60 -17.74
C GLU A 420 -6.34 16.42 -16.47
N THR A 421 -6.15 15.36 -15.68
CA THR A 421 -6.90 15.14 -14.43
C THR A 421 -6.03 14.52 -13.33
N ILE A 422 -5.98 15.20 -12.19
CA ILE A 422 -5.28 14.72 -10.99
C ILE A 422 -6.22 13.78 -10.23
N THR A 423 -5.72 12.59 -9.87
CA THR A 423 -6.52 11.61 -9.13
C THR A 423 -6.60 11.98 -7.65
N VAL A 424 -7.73 11.68 -6.99
CA VAL A 424 -7.89 11.87 -5.54
C VAL A 424 -6.77 11.18 -4.73
N PRO A 425 -6.39 9.91 -5.02
CA PRO A 425 -5.26 9.27 -4.33
C PRO A 425 -3.93 10.01 -4.50
N HIS A 426 -3.64 10.54 -5.70
CA HIS A 426 -2.44 11.36 -5.91
C HIS A 426 -2.45 12.57 -4.98
N GLN A 427 -3.54 13.34 -4.99
CA GLN A 427 -3.67 14.53 -4.16
C GLN A 427 -3.51 14.20 -2.67
N LEU A 428 -4.24 13.20 -2.18
CA LEU A 428 -4.16 12.78 -0.78
C LEU A 428 -2.75 12.28 -0.41
N SER A 429 -2.05 11.59 -1.30
CA SER A 429 -0.68 11.12 -1.05
C SER A 429 0.32 12.28 -0.90
N VAL A 430 0.16 13.36 -1.68
CA VAL A 430 1.01 14.56 -1.59
C VAL A 430 0.73 15.32 -0.29
N GLN A 431 -0.55 15.57 0.03
CA GLN A 431 -0.89 16.25 1.29
C GLN A 431 -0.44 15.44 2.51
N PHE A 432 -0.63 14.12 2.47
CA PHE A 432 -0.19 13.23 3.54
C PHE A 432 1.33 13.26 3.72
N ILE A 433 2.13 13.17 2.64
CA ILE A 433 3.59 13.15 2.80
C ILE A 433 4.13 14.48 3.35
N ILE A 434 3.52 15.62 2.99
CA ILE A 434 3.88 16.93 3.54
C ILE A 434 3.53 17.00 5.03
N THR A 435 2.35 16.50 5.41
CA THR A 435 1.93 16.39 6.82
C THR A 435 2.87 15.48 7.61
N TYR A 436 3.22 14.32 7.06
CA TYR A 436 4.16 13.37 7.64
C TYR A 436 5.56 13.98 7.81
N LEU A 437 6.07 14.73 6.81
CA LEU A 437 7.32 15.49 6.92
C LEU A 437 7.26 16.51 8.07
N GLY A 438 6.14 17.22 8.20
CA GLY A 438 5.89 18.15 9.32
C GLY A 438 6.00 17.48 10.68
N VAL A 439 5.46 16.27 10.84
CA VAL A 439 5.59 15.46 12.07
C VAL A 439 7.04 15.04 12.31
N LEU A 440 7.75 14.58 11.28
CA LEU A 440 9.15 14.17 11.40
C LEU A 440 10.07 15.33 11.84
N LEU A 441 9.74 16.56 11.43
CA LEU A 441 10.52 17.76 11.75
C LEU A 441 10.13 18.43 13.08
N GLN A 442 8.99 18.07 13.66
CA GLN A 442 8.49 18.68 14.90
C GLN A 442 9.48 18.64 16.08
N PRO A 443 10.23 17.55 16.33
CA PRO A 443 11.23 17.54 17.41
C PRO A 443 12.39 18.50 17.14
N LEU A 444 12.77 18.67 15.87
CA LEU A 444 13.86 19.56 15.46
C LEU A 444 13.41 21.03 15.47
N SER A 445 12.17 21.32 15.09
CA SER A 445 11.61 22.69 15.06
C SER A 445 11.53 23.32 16.45
N GLY A 446 11.38 22.51 17.51
CA GLY A 446 11.40 22.97 18.90
C GLY A 446 12.80 23.19 19.50
N CYS A 447 13.87 22.92 18.75
CA CYS A 447 15.25 23.09 19.23
C CYS A 447 15.72 24.55 19.11
N ASN A 448 16.79 24.90 19.83
CA ASN A 448 17.45 26.20 19.72
C ASN A 448 18.90 26.10 19.23
N VAL A 449 19.45 27.24 18.77
CA VAL A 449 20.81 27.33 18.22
C VAL A 449 21.87 26.78 19.19
N PRO A 450 21.89 27.13 20.50
CA PRO A 450 22.84 26.55 21.45
C PRO A 450 22.81 25.02 21.51
N GLN A 451 21.64 24.39 21.57
CA GLN A 451 21.52 22.92 21.60
C GLN A 451 22.15 22.29 20.35
N ILE A 452 21.83 22.82 19.17
CA ILE A 452 22.37 22.32 17.90
C ILE A 452 23.90 22.47 17.85
N VAL A 453 24.43 23.61 18.31
CA VAL A 453 25.88 23.85 18.37
C VAL A 453 26.59 22.80 19.23
N LYS A 454 26.02 22.41 20.37
CA LYS A 454 26.60 21.36 21.20
C LYS A 454 26.70 20.02 20.47
N TRP A 455 25.67 19.66 19.70
CA TRP A 455 25.69 18.42 18.91
C TRP A 455 26.71 18.45 17.78
N LEU A 456 26.91 19.62 17.16
CA LEU A 456 27.78 19.77 15.99
C LEU A 456 29.26 20.03 16.35
N SER A 457 29.56 20.53 17.55
CA SER A 457 30.93 20.98 17.89
C SER A 457 31.44 20.51 19.24
N GLU A 458 30.56 20.11 20.17
CA GLU A 458 30.94 19.68 21.53
C GLU A 458 30.79 18.15 21.72
N ASN A 459 30.55 17.41 20.62
CA ASN A 459 30.41 15.96 20.60
C ASN A 459 29.27 15.44 21.51
N GLU A 460 28.27 16.28 21.80
CA GLU A 460 27.06 15.90 22.54
C GLU A 460 26.11 15.11 21.63
N GLU A 461 25.54 14.01 22.11
CA GLU A 461 24.63 13.21 21.28
C GLU A 461 23.28 13.92 21.10
N ALA A 462 22.82 14.07 19.86
CA ALA A 462 21.48 14.53 19.57
C ALA A 462 20.43 13.59 20.20
N PRO A 463 19.39 14.13 20.85
CA PRO A 463 18.40 13.33 21.56
C PRO A 463 17.63 12.45 20.58
N ARG A 464 17.19 11.28 21.05
CA ARG A 464 16.52 10.26 20.23
C ARG A 464 15.32 10.80 19.42
N PRO A 465 14.44 11.67 19.96
CA PRO A 465 13.33 12.27 19.20
C PRO A 465 13.79 13.07 17.97
N VAL A 466 14.99 13.65 18.01
CA VAL A 466 15.59 14.32 16.85
C VAL A 466 16.30 13.31 15.96
N ARG A 467 17.13 12.41 16.52
CA ARG A 467 18.00 11.52 15.75
C ARG A 467 17.24 10.44 14.95
N VAL A 468 16.15 9.88 15.47
CA VAL A 468 15.39 8.79 14.83
C VAL A 468 14.68 9.21 13.54
N PRO A 469 14.01 10.38 13.46
CA PRO A 469 13.42 10.88 12.21
C PRO A 469 14.40 11.25 11.11
N MET A 470 15.62 11.70 11.45
CA MET A 470 16.52 12.35 10.47
C MET A 470 16.88 11.49 9.25
N PRO A 471 17.13 10.18 9.35
CA PRO A 471 17.34 9.36 8.15
C PRO A 471 16.13 9.34 7.20
N SER A 472 14.92 9.40 7.76
CA SER A 472 13.67 9.47 6.97
C SER A 472 13.49 10.84 6.32
N VAL A 473 13.77 11.92 7.05
CA VAL A 473 13.81 13.29 6.50
C VAL A 473 14.81 13.37 5.34
N PHE A 474 16.00 12.78 5.50
CA PHE A 474 17.01 12.76 4.45
C PHE A 474 16.56 11.97 3.21
N LEU A 475 15.87 10.83 3.37
CA LEU A 475 15.26 10.10 2.25
C LEU A 475 14.26 10.96 1.48
N LEU A 476 13.39 11.69 2.19
CA LEU A 476 12.44 12.61 1.56
C LEU A 476 13.14 13.77 0.85
N ALA A 477 14.20 14.32 1.44
CA ALA A 477 15.03 15.34 0.79
C ALA A 477 15.62 14.86 -0.52
N GLN A 478 16.16 13.63 -0.56
CA GLN A 478 16.68 13.05 -1.79
C GLN A 478 15.58 12.76 -2.82
N PHE A 479 14.41 12.27 -2.39
CA PHE A 479 13.28 12.03 -3.28
C PHE A 479 12.74 13.32 -3.89
N PHE A 480 12.45 14.35 -3.09
CA PHE A 480 11.93 15.63 -3.58
C PHE A 480 12.96 16.44 -4.37
N SER A 481 14.26 16.17 -4.20
CA SER A 481 15.31 16.73 -5.05
C SER A 481 15.39 16.06 -6.43
N ASN A 482 14.86 14.84 -6.56
CA ASN A 482 14.87 14.08 -7.81
C ASN A 482 13.79 14.60 -8.78
N PRO A 483 14.03 14.59 -10.12
CA PRO A 483 13.04 15.00 -11.11
C PRO A 483 11.67 14.33 -10.98
N ILE A 484 11.61 13.04 -10.62
CA ILE A 484 10.35 12.31 -10.41
C ILE A 484 9.61 12.88 -9.21
N GLY A 485 10.29 13.08 -8.08
CA GLY A 485 9.69 13.67 -6.89
C GLY A 485 9.21 15.10 -7.11
N ARG A 486 10.01 15.93 -7.79
CA ARG A 486 9.61 17.29 -8.18
C ARG A 486 8.39 17.30 -9.09
N ARG A 487 8.32 16.36 -10.06
CA ARG A 487 7.17 16.21 -10.95
C ARG A 487 5.90 15.83 -10.18
N ILE A 488 6.00 14.84 -9.29
CA ILE A 488 4.87 14.39 -8.44
C ILE A 488 4.34 15.53 -7.57
N LEU A 489 5.22 16.32 -6.95
CA LEU A 489 4.79 17.48 -6.17
C LEU A 489 4.19 18.57 -7.06
N GLY A 490 4.87 18.91 -8.17
CA GLY A 490 4.43 19.97 -9.09
C GLY A 490 3.15 19.65 -9.86
N SER A 491 2.75 18.38 -9.96
CA SER A 491 1.46 17.97 -10.54
C SER A 491 0.29 18.04 -9.55
N SER A 492 0.51 18.36 -8.28
CA SER A 492 -0.56 18.42 -7.29
C SER A 492 -1.36 19.72 -7.40
N ASN A 493 -2.67 19.67 -7.12
CA ASN A 493 -3.52 20.87 -7.11
C ASN A 493 -3.16 21.82 -5.97
N THR A 494 -2.68 21.26 -4.86
CA THR A 494 -2.29 22.00 -3.67
C THR A 494 -1.19 21.26 -2.94
N LEU A 495 -0.23 22.01 -2.43
CA LEU A 495 0.82 21.49 -1.54
C LEU A 495 0.41 21.62 -0.07
N GLU A 496 -0.82 22.02 0.23
CA GLU A 496 -1.23 22.18 1.63
C GLU A 496 -1.31 20.84 2.37
N PRO A 497 -0.86 20.78 3.64
CA PRO A 497 -1.01 19.62 4.51
C PRO A 497 -2.47 19.16 4.63
N LEU A 498 -2.66 17.96 5.18
CA LEU A 498 -3.98 17.47 5.57
C LEU A 498 -4.60 18.40 6.62
N SER A 499 -5.89 18.69 6.46
CA SER A 499 -6.66 19.58 7.34
C SER A 499 -8.00 18.95 7.72
N PRO A 500 -8.47 19.10 8.98
CA PRO A 500 -7.81 19.80 10.10
C PRO A 500 -6.78 18.92 10.83
N MET A 501 -5.65 19.52 11.21
CA MET A 501 -4.61 18.90 12.06
C MET A 501 -4.22 19.87 13.19
N PRO A 502 -5.03 19.98 14.27
CA PRO A 502 -4.91 21.07 15.25
C PRO A 502 -3.60 21.08 16.05
N PHE A 503 -2.91 19.94 16.11
CA PHE A 503 -1.65 19.77 16.83
C PHE A 503 -0.40 19.89 15.95
N LEU A 504 -0.57 20.18 14.66
CA LEU A 504 0.53 20.16 13.70
C LEU A 504 0.43 21.30 12.70
N ASP A 505 1.43 22.18 12.74
CA ASP A 505 1.72 23.11 11.66
C ASP A 505 2.97 22.63 10.90
N ALA A 506 2.75 21.92 9.80
CA ALA A 506 3.82 21.30 9.03
C ALA A 506 4.77 22.35 8.42
N TRP A 507 4.23 23.48 7.96
CA TRP A 507 5.02 24.54 7.35
C TRP A 507 5.80 25.32 8.38
N SER A 508 5.20 25.67 9.52
CA SER A 508 5.94 26.30 10.62
C SER A 508 7.05 25.38 11.13
N ASN A 509 6.80 24.07 11.24
CA ASN A 509 7.85 23.12 11.63
C ASN A 509 9.01 23.10 10.62
N LEU A 510 8.72 23.09 9.32
CA LEU A 510 9.75 23.13 8.28
C LEU A 510 10.52 24.46 8.29
N ALA A 511 9.82 25.60 8.37
CA ALA A 511 10.42 26.93 8.42
C ALA A 511 11.34 27.09 9.63
N ASN A 512 10.84 26.77 10.83
CA ASN A 512 11.60 26.87 12.07
C ASN A 512 12.82 25.95 12.05
N ALA A 513 12.65 24.69 11.63
CA ALA A 513 13.77 23.76 11.52
C ALA A 513 14.81 24.25 10.48
N ALA A 514 14.38 24.75 9.32
CA ALA A 514 15.27 25.28 8.29
C ALA A 514 16.01 26.55 8.75
N ASN A 515 15.35 27.43 9.50
CA ASN A 515 15.92 28.67 10.02
C ASN A 515 17.02 28.45 11.05
N LEU A 516 16.98 27.36 11.83
CA LEU A 516 18.11 26.96 12.68
C LEU A 516 19.40 26.85 11.85
N PHE A 517 19.32 26.40 10.60
CA PHE A 517 20.47 26.26 9.71
C PHE A 517 20.82 27.52 8.92
N GLN A 518 20.00 28.58 9.01
CA GLN A 518 20.35 29.89 8.48
C GLN A 518 21.18 30.71 9.47
N ASP A 519 21.17 30.34 10.76
CA ASP A 519 21.96 31.00 11.80
C ASP A 519 23.47 30.99 11.49
N ARG A 520 24.12 32.14 11.71
CA ARG A 520 25.53 32.34 11.36
C ARG A 520 26.48 31.40 12.12
N LYS A 521 26.16 31.02 13.36
CA LYS A 521 27.01 30.11 14.16
C LYS A 521 26.94 28.71 13.57
N ILE A 522 25.74 28.20 13.33
CA ILE A 522 25.53 26.88 12.75
C ILE A 522 26.11 26.81 11.34
N ARG A 523 25.91 27.82 10.49
CA ARG A 523 26.51 27.85 9.15
C ARG A 523 28.03 27.86 9.17
N ARG A 524 28.67 28.56 10.13
CA ARG A 524 30.14 28.52 10.28
C ARG A 524 30.66 27.15 10.66
N ILE A 525 29.89 26.38 11.42
CA ILE A 525 30.22 25.01 11.82
C ILE A 525 30.01 24.06 10.64
N LEU A 526 28.87 24.16 9.96
CA LEU A 526 28.50 23.29 8.83
C LEU A 526 29.29 23.60 7.55
N TYR A 527 29.71 24.85 7.35
CA TYR A 527 30.47 25.30 6.18
C TYR A 527 31.68 26.17 6.58
N PRO A 528 32.71 25.58 7.22
CA PRO A 528 33.93 26.30 7.56
C PRO A 528 34.66 26.79 6.30
N SER A 529 35.23 28.00 6.35
CA SER A 529 35.99 28.56 5.23
C SER A 529 37.25 27.75 4.87
N ASP A 530 37.82 27.04 5.85
CA ASP A 530 39.07 26.27 5.71
C ASP A 530 38.84 24.74 5.60
N SER A 531 37.59 24.27 5.52
CA SER A 531 37.28 22.84 5.43
C SER A 531 37.22 22.34 4.00
N GLY A 532 37.77 21.15 3.77
CA GLY A 532 37.54 20.40 2.54
C GLY A 532 36.13 19.82 2.46
N LYS A 533 35.76 19.34 1.28
CA LYS A 533 34.57 18.50 1.11
C LYS A 533 34.94 17.04 1.36
N ILE A 534 34.17 16.37 2.20
CA ILE A 534 34.24 14.93 2.46
C ILE A 534 33.09 14.28 1.70
N ALA A 535 33.42 13.31 0.85
CA ALA A 535 32.45 12.47 0.17
C ALA A 535 32.08 11.29 1.07
N VAL A 536 30.78 11.12 1.35
CA VAL A 536 30.27 10.01 2.17
C VAL A 536 29.05 9.35 1.55
N TYR A 537 28.82 8.09 1.92
CA TYR A 537 27.55 7.42 1.69
C TYR A 537 26.70 7.38 2.95
N MET A 538 25.42 7.68 2.77
CA MET A 538 24.44 7.65 3.86
C MET A 538 23.79 6.26 3.95
N PRO A 539 23.73 5.64 5.15
CA PRO A 539 23.27 4.26 5.32
C PRO A 539 21.82 4.02 4.86
N GLU A 540 20.93 4.98 5.05
CA GLU A 540 19.53 4.94 4.59
C GLU A 540 19.41 4.81 3.07
N LEU A 541 20.37 5.32 2.28
CA LEU A 541 20.32 5.20 0.83
C LEU A 541 20.65 3.79 0.34
N PHE A 542 21.36 2.98 1.14
CA PHE A 542 21.53 1.55 0.83
C PHE A 542 20.25 0.77 1.06
N LEU A 543 19.38 1.21 1.99
CA LEU A 543 18.06 0.59 2.18
C LEU A 543 17.19 0.77 0.95
N VAL A 544 17.38 1.80 0.14
CA VAL A 544 16.55 2.09 -1.04
C VAL A 544 17.37 2.09 -2.34
N ALA A 545 18.53 1.45 -2.39
CA ALA A 545 19.30 1.35 -3.63
C ALA A 545 18.50 0.63 -4.74
N SER A 546 18.48 1.19 -5.96
CA SER A 546 17.63 0.74 -7.07
C SER A 546 16.15 0.66 -6.68
N PHE A 547 15.55 1.81 -6.34
CA PHE A 547 14.15 1.89 -5.88
C PHE A 547 13.37 2.98 -6.64
N CYS A 548 12.25 2.57 -7.24
CA CYS A 548 11.27 3.42 -7.94
C CYS A 548 11.86 4.30 -9.06
N ASP A 549 13.00 3.91 -9.64
CA ASP A 549 13.80 4.74 -10.56
C ASP A 549 14.24 6.12 -10.00
N VAL A 550 14.01 6.36 -8.71
CA VAL A 550 14.41 7.56 -7.98
C VAL A 550 15.83 7.39 -7.43
N PHE A 551 16.07 6.25 -6.80
CA PHE A 551 17.30 5.99 -6.06
C PHE A 551 18.23 5.08 -6.86
N PRO A 552 19.41 5.58 -7.29
CA PRO A 552 20.32 4.81 -8.13
C PRO A 552 21.07 3.72 -7.33
N HIS A 553 21.69 2.81 -8.07
CA HIS A 553 22.72 1.91 -7.56
C HIS A 553 24.00 2.04 -8.41
N PRO A 554 25.18 2.34 -7.83
CA PRO A 554 25.41 2.63 -6.41
C PRO A 554 24.63 3.86 -5.91
N PRO A 555 24.37 3.99 -4.59
CA PRO A 555 23.70 5.15 -4.02
C PRO A 555 24.40 6.47 -4.40
N LYS A 556 23.69 7.58 -4.31
CA LYS A 556 24.29 8.91 -4.54
C LYS A 556 25.26 9.25 -3.40
N ILE A 557 26.45 9.73 -3.76
CA ILE A 557 27.42 10.27 -2.80
C ILE A 557 26.89 11.60 -2.25
N THR A 558 27.04 11.81 -0.94
CA THR A 558 26.74 13.08 -0.27
C THR A 558 28.05 13.81 0.02
N GLU A 559 28.20 15.02 -0.51
CA GLU A 559 29.32 15.89 -0.18
C GLU A 559 28.98 16.73 1.05
N VAL A 560 29.81 16.64 2.08
CA VAL A 560 29.66 17.36 3.34
C VAL A 560 30.92 18.18 3.59
N ALA A 561 30.80 19.42 4.05
CA ALA A 561 31.97 20.16 4.50
C ALA A 561 32.43 19.62 5.87
N GLY A 562 33.71 19.31 6.00
CA GLY A 562 34.26 18.70 7.21
C GLY A 562 35.78 18.72 7.25
N ARG A 563 36.34 18.42 8.42
CA ARG A 563 37.79 18.36 8.67
C ARG A 563 38.27 16.91 8.67
N GLN A 564 39.53 16.69 8.28
CA GLN A 564 40.13 15.37 8.43
C GLN A 564 40.17 14.99 9.92
N GLY A 565 39.51 13.88 10.27
CA GLY A 565 39.41 13.38 11.65
C GLY A 565 38.02 13.52 12.29
N ASP A 566 37.05 14.17 11.63
CA ASP A 566 35.67 14.22 12.10
C ASP A 566 35.06 12.81 12.14
N GLY A 567 34.32 12.49 13.21
CA GLY A 567 33.65 11.21 13.36
C GLY A 567 32.53 11.00 12.34
N THR A 568 32.33 9.76 11.89
CA THR A 568 31.30 9.39 10.90
C THR A 568 29.87 9.74 11.31
N ASP A 569 29.58 9.70 12.61
CA ASP A 569 28.26 10.04 13.17
C ASP A 569 27.98 11.53 13.05
N LEU A 570 29.00 12.36 13.32
CA LEU A 570 28.94 13.81 13.17
C LEU A 570 28.74 14.19 11.70
N ILE A 571 29.49 13.56 10.79
CA ILE A 571 29.36 13.80 9.34
C ILE A 571 27.96 13.43 8.85
N ALA A 572 27.40 12.30 9.29
CA ALA A 572 26.03 11.91 8.95
C ALA A 572 25.00 12.92 9.49
N LEU A 573 25.17 13.38 10.73
CA LEU A 573 24.30 14.38 11.32
C LEU A 573 24.35 15.69 10.53
N HIS A 574 25.55 16.15 10.15
CA HIS A 574 25.75 17.33 9.32
C HIS A 574 24.99 17.20 7.98
N ALA A 575 25.17 16.09 7.27
CA ALA A 575 24.50 15.82 6.01
C ALA A 575 22.96 15.89 6.11
N ARG A 576 22.40 15.24 7.14
CA ARG A 576 20.96 15.17 7.36
C ARG A 576 20.37 16.52 7.71
N LEU A 577 21.01 17.26 8.60
CA LEU A 577 20.57 18.58 9.02
C LEU A 577 20.63 19.59 7.86
N ALA A 578 21.72 19.58 7.07
CA ALA A 578 21.85 20.42 5.89
C ALA A 578 20.75 20.17 4.84
N SER A 579 20.22 18.94 4.76
CA SER A 579 19.13 18.59 3.85
C SER A 579 17.78 19.25 4.20
N VAL A 580 17.58 19.67 5.46
CA VAL A 580 16.34 20.34 5.91
C VAL A 580 16.20 21.71 5.26
N ALA A 581 17.29 22.48 5.19
CA ALA A 581 17.28 23.76 4.49
C ALA A 581 17.03 23.60 2.98
N GLN A 582 17.56 22.53 2.38
CA GLN A 582 17.30 22.20 0.97
C GLN A 582 15.83 21.88 0.74
N LEU A 583 15.20 21.11 1.63
CA LEU A 583 13.76 20.83 1.57
C LEU A 583 12.92 22.11 1.57
N ALA A 584 13.20 23.04 2.47
CA ALA A 584 12.48 24.31 2.53
C ALA A 584 12.61 25.11 1.23
N HIS A 585 13.82 25.20 0.65
CA HIS A 585 14.01 25.83 -0.66
C HIS A 585 13.26 25.12 -1.79
N ILE A 586 13.21 23.78 -1.82
CA ILE A 586 12.45 23.04 -2.84
C ILE A 586 10.97 23.41 -2.81
N PHE A 587 10.36 23.52 -1.62
CA PHE A 587 8.96 23.90 -1.50
C PHE A 587 8.71 25.36 -1.89
N VAL A 588 9.60 26.28 -1.52
CA VAL A 588 9.55 27.68 -2.00
C VAL A 588 9.64 27.74 -3.54
N GLU A 589 10.55 26.99 -4.16
CA GLU A 589 10.69 26.91 -5.62
C GLU A 589 9.44 26.34 -6.32
N LEU A 590 8.71 25.43 -5.66
CA LEU A 590 7.46 24.87 -6.16
C LEU A 590 6.27 25.83 -6.01
N GLY A 591 6.43 26.95 -5.31
CA GLY A 591 5.43 28.03 -5.23
C GLY A 591 4.26 27.74 -4.29
N THR A 592 4.51 27.14 -3.12
CA THR A 592 3.47 27.01 -2.08
C THR A 592 3.07 28.41 -1.55
N SER A 593 1.78 28.63 -1.30
CA SER A 593 1.30 29.87 -0.68
C SER A 593 1.65 30.02 0.81
N SER A 594 2.09 28.93 1.45
CA SER A 594 2.21 28.83 2.90
C SER A 594 3.66 28.85 3.42
N LEU A 595 4.65 28.94 2.53
CA LEU A 595 6.06 29.03 2.89
C LEU A 595 6.80 29.88 1.86
N ASP A 596 7.48 30.93 2.32
CA ASP A 596 8.30 31.81 1.49
C ASP A 596 9.67 32.06 2.14
N TYR A 597 10.60 32.65 1.39
CA TYR A 597 11.96 32.94 1.83
C TYR A 597 12.30 34.42 1.68
N ASP A 598 12.54 35.10 2.80
CA ASP A 598 13.00 36.47 2.81
C ASP A 598 14.50 36.51 2.51
N THR A 599 14.85 36.99 1.31
CA THR A 599 16.24 37.15 0.88
C THR A 599 17.03 38.19 1.69
N SER A 600 16.35 39.16 2.32
CA SER A 600 16.96 40.23 3.11
C SER A 600 17.40 39.72 4.48
N ASN A 601 16.47 39.07 5.20
CA ASN A 601 16.75 38.49 6.51
C ASN A 601 17.40 37.10 6.43
N LYS A 602 17.37 36.47 5.24
CA LYS A 602 17.85 35.11 4.98
C LYS A 602 17.12 34.06 5.83
N GLU A 603 15.81 34.21 5.93
CA GLU A 603 14.95 33.35 6.75
C GLU A 603 13.72 32.89 5.97
N PHE A 604 13.24 31.70 6.30
CA PHE A 604 11.95 31.19 5.86
C PHE A 604 10.86 31.71 6.79
N PHE A 605 9.71 32.07 6.23
CA PHE A 605 8.57 32.53 7.01
C PHE A 605 7.27 32.03 6.41
N ILE A 606 6.21 32.08 7.22
CA ILE A 606 4.84 31.78 6.79
C ILE A 606 4.20 33.09 6.37
N PRO A 607 3.83 33.26 5.08
CA PRO A 607 3.17 34.49 4.63
C PRO A 607 1.84 34.68 5.36
N THR A 608 1.63 35.87 5.93
CA THR A 608 0.30 36.25 6.41
C THR A 608 -0.66 36.41 5.23
N PRO A 609 -1.88 35.85 5.28
CA PRO A 609 -2.90 36.13 4.27
C PRO A 609 -3.09 37.65 4.21
N ALA A 610 -2.86 38.25 3.06
CA ALA A 610 -2.98 39.69 2.90
C ALA A 610 -4.42 40.12 3.23
N ALA A 611 -4.64 40.71 4.41
CA ALA A 611 -5.59 41.81 4.50
C ALA A 611 -5.09 42.86 3.51
N GLU A 612 -5.96 43.32 2.62
CA GLU A 612 -5.69 44.29 1.55
C GLU A 612 -4.68 45.36 1.98
N ILE A 613 -3.41 45.17 1.61
CA ILE A 613 -2.42 46.24 1.65
C ILE A 613 -2.51 46.92 0.29
N GLU A 614 -3.38 47.93 0.22
CA GLU A 614 -3.17 49.04 -0.70
C GLU A 614 -1.84 49.70 -0.32
N GLU A 615 -0.81 49.47 -1.12
CA GLU A 615 0.22 50.45 -1.55
C GLU A 615 1.50 49.72 -1.97
N ALA A 616 1.75 49.67 -3.30
CA ALA A 616 2.99 50.10 -3.96
C ALA A 616 3.19 49.42 -5.33
N GLY A 617 3.06 50.21 -6.41
CA GLY A 617 3.91 50.13 -7.62
C GLY A 617 3.55 49.07 -8.70
N PRO A 618 3.44 49.46 -9.99
CA PRO A 618 2.97 48.58 -11.05
C PRO A 618 4.10 47.72 -11.64
N GLY A 619 4.02 46.41 -11.46
CA GLY A 619 4.88 45.46 -12.14
C GLY A 619 4.31 44.05 -12.10
N LEU A 620 3.88 43.56 -13.27
CA LEU A 620 3.49 42.18 -13.56
C LEU A 620 2.07 41.74 -13.14
N ILE A 621 1.08 42.37 -13.78
CA ILE A 621 -0.25 41.77 -13.98
C ILE A 621 -0.16 40.87 -15.21
N LEU A 622 -0.14 39.55 -15.00
CA LEU A 622 -0.44 38.56 -16.04
C LEU A 622 -1.62 37.70 -15.57
N GLU A 623 -2.75 37.92 -16.26
CA GLU A 623 -3.89 37.03 -16.44
C GLU A 623 -4.93 36.86 -15.32
N ARG A 624 -5.51 37.99 -14.90
CA ARG A 624 -6.90 38.05 -14.47
C ARG A 624 -7.82 38.08 -15.71
N ARG A 625 -8.04 36.93 -16.35
CA ARG A 625 -9.02 36.79 -17.44
C ARG A 625 -9.73 35.44 -17.41
N ARG A 626 -10.56 35.23 -16.39
CA ARG A 626 -11.74 34.35 -16.50
C ARG A 626 -12.97 35.05 -15.94
N SER A 627 -13.68 35.69 -16.88
CA SER A 627 -15.14 35.76 -17.01
C SER A 627 -15.95 36.45 -15.90
N SER A 628 -16.29 37.70 -16.18
CA SER A 628 -17.47 38.42 -15.69
C SER A 628 -18.82 37.76 -16.05
N GLU A 629 -18.85 36.69 -16.87
CA GLU A 629 -20.02 35.85 -17.08
C GLU A 629 -20.37 34.99 -15.86
N SER A 630 -19.43 34.74 -14.94
CA SER A 630 -19.62 33.86 -13.79
C SER A 630 -20.39 34.49 -12.63
N LYS A 631 -20.70 35.79 -12.63
CA LYS A 631 -21.42 36.45 -11.51
C LYS A 631 -22.92 36.15 -11.51
N SER A 632 -23.57 36.18 -12.66
CA SER A 632 -25.00 35.86 -12.79
C SER A 632 -25.28 34.37 -12.52
N THR A 633 -24.41 33.48 -13.03
CA THR A 633 -24.46 32.04 -12.75
C THR A 633 -24.13 31.75 -11.29
N ARG A 634 -23.17 32.48 -10.67
CA ARG A 634 -22.91 32.38 -9.22
C ARG A 634 -24.10 32.78 -8.39
N GLU A 635 -24.81 33.87 -8.71
CA GLU A 635 -25.97 34.30 -7.93
C GLU A 635 -27.14 33.30 -8.03
N GLN A 636 -27.36 32.72 -9.22
CA GLN A 636 -28.34 31.64 -9.41
C GLN A 636 -27.93 30.35 -8.68
N LEU A 637 -26.65 29.95 -8.78
CA LEU A 637 -26.09 28.81 -8.03
C LEU A 637 -26.13 29.06 -6.52
N THR A 638 -25.81 30.27 -6.05
CA THR A 638 -25.87 30.63 -4.62
C THR A 638 -27.31 30.60 -4.11
N SER A 639 -28.30 31.00 -4.93
CA SER A 639 -29.72 30.91 -4.56
C SER A 639 -30.25 29.46 -4.56
N TYR A 640 -29.70 28.59 -5.41
CA TYR A 640 -30.00 27.17 -5.49
C TYR A 640 -29.30 26.37 -4.37
N GLU A 641 -28.04 26.69 -4.08
CA GLU A 641 -27.24 26.22 -2.95
C GLU A 641 -27.85 26.67 -1.61
N GLN A 642 -28.36 27.91 -1.50
CA GLN A 642 -29.11 28.36 -0.33
C GLN A 642 -30.45 27.63 -0.15
N LYS A 643 -31.11 27.22 -1.25
CA LYS A 643 -32.30 26.34 -1.18
C LYS A 643 -31.93 24.94 -0.70
N LEU A 644 -30.86 24.33 -1.23
CA LEU A 644 -30.37 23.01 -0.82
C LEU A 644 -29.91 22.97 0.65
N ARG A 645 -29.23 24.01 1.13
CA ARG A 645 -28.77 24.16 2.52
C ARG A 645 -29.89 24.25 3.56
N ASN A 646 -31.13 24.52 3.13
CA ASN A 646 -32.29 24.68 4.02
C ASN A 646 -33.33 23.55 3.86
N THR A 647 -33.04 22.48 3.11
CA THR A 647 -33.98 21.35 2.92
C THR A 647 -33.64 20.19 3.85
N PHE A 648 -34.59 19.83 4.72
CA PHE A 648 -34.55 18.66 5.59
C PHE A 648 -35.44 17.57 5.01
N ILE A 649 -34.90 16.36 4.83
CA ILE A 649 -35.67 15.22 4.35
C ILE A 649 -36.11 14.42 5.58
N VAL A 650 -37.41 14.30 5.80
CA VAL A 650 -37.97 13.44 6.84
C VAL A 650 -38.37 12.12 6.20
N VAL A 651 -37.65 11.05 6.53
CA VAL A 651 -37.97 9.70 6.05
C VAL A 651 -38.89 9.02 7.06
N LYS A 652 -40.13 8.77 6.64
CA LYS A 652 -41.12 8.00 7.40
C LYS A 652 -41.50 6.74 6.62
N PRO A 653 -40.83 5.60 6.87
CA PRO A 653 -41.07 4.38 6.10
C PRO A 653 -42.53 3.92 6.26
N THR A 654 -43.29 3.94 5.17
CA THR A 654 -44.64 3.36 5.10
C THR A 654 -44.73 2.28 4.03
N GLN A 655 -43.96 2.43 2.95
CA GLN A 655 -43.85 1.51 1.83
C GLN A 655 -42.40 1.02 1.75
N ILE A 656 -42.19 -0.29 1.80
CA ILE A 656 -40.88 -0.92 1.79
C ILE A 656 -40.72 -1.70 0.49
N VAL A 657 -39.64 -1.42 -0.26
CA VAL A 657 -39.33 -2.07 -1.52
C VAL A 657 -38.01 -2.83 -1.37
N PRO A 658 -38.00 -4.17 -1.34
CA PRO A 658 -36.76 -4.95 -1.28
C PRO A 658 -36.18 -5.24 -2.67
N ASP A 659 -34.85 -5.23 -2.79
CA ASP A 659 -34.13 -5.73 -3.96
C ASP A 659 -33.97 -7.27 -3.96
N THR A 660 -33.35 -7.82 -5.00
CA THR A 660 -33.13 -9.27 -5.13
C THR A 660 -32.22 -9.81 -4.02
N ASN A 661 -31.16 -9.08 -3.64
CA ASN A 661 -30.21 -9.52 -2.63
C ASN A 661 -30.84 -9.56 -1.23
N ALA A 662 -31.73 -8.63 -0.90
CA ALA A 662 -32.49 -8.62 0.34
C ALA A 662 -33.33 -9.89 0.50
N PHE A 663 -33.88 -10.44 -0.58
CA PHE A 663 -34.57 -11.74 -0.54
C PHE A 663 -33.63 -12.94 -0.42
N VAL A 664 -32.45 -12.88 -1.05
CA VAL A 664 -31.47 -13.97 -1.03
C VAL A 664 -30.81 -14.09 0.34
N ASP A 665 -30.42 -12.98 0.95
CA ASP A 665 -29.63 -12.97 2.17
C ASP A 665 -30.48 -12.74 3.44
N HIS A 666 -31.59 -12.01 3.32
CA HIS A 666 -32.30 -11.45 4.48
C HIS A 666 -33.81 -11.76 4.55
N LEU A 667 -34.28 -12.83 3.90
CA LEU A 667 -35.70 -13.22 3.86
C LEU A 667 -36.38 -13.22 5.24
N GLN A 668 -35.69 -13.69 6.28
CA GLN A 668 -36.19 -13.72 7.66
C GLN A 668 -36.57 -12.34 8.23
N TRP A 669 -35.91 -11.27 7.78
CA TRP A 669 -36.20 -9.91 8.23
C TRP A 669 -37.39 -9.33 7.47
N ILE A 670 -37.52 -9.64 6.18
CA ILE A 670 -38.68 -9.29 5.36
C ILE A 670 -39.97 -9.93 5.95
N GLU A 671 -39.90 -11.19 6.40
CA GLU A 671 -41.00 -11.84 7.11
C GLU A 671 -41.41 -11.09 8.38
N LYS A 672 -40.43 -10.67 9.20
CA LYS A 672 -40.70 -9.88 10.41
C LYS A 672 -41.31 -8.52 10.09
N ILE A 673 -40.88 -7.86 9.01
CA ILE A 673 -41.44 -6.58 8.54
C ILE A 673 -42.93 -6.75 8.21
N ILE A 674 -43.30 -7.78 7.45
CA ILE A 674 -44.71 -8.05 7.13
C ILE A 674 -45.51 -8.37 8.40
N ASN A 675 -44.97 -9.24 9.27
CA ASN A 675 -45.66 -9.68 10.49
C ASN A 675 -45.83 -8.55 11.52
N SER A 676 -45.02 -7.49 11.43
CA SER A 676 -45.20 -6.30 12.28
C SER A 676 -46.53 -5.59 12.02
N GLY A 677 -47.09 -5.72 10.81
CA GLY A 677 -48.29 -5.01 10.36
C GLY A 677 -48.11 -3.50 10.20
N ARG A 678 -46.91 -2.96 10.44
CA ARG A 678 -46.63 -1.51 10.42
C ARG A 678 -46.33 -0.96 9.03
N TYR A 679 -45.77 -1.81 8.17
CA TYR A 679 -45.30 -1.43 6.84
C TYR A 679 -46.06 -2.18 5.75
N THR A 680 -46.18 -1.55 4.59
CA THR A 680 -46.61 -2.22 3.36
C THR A 680 -45.38 -2.64 2.58
N LEU A 681 -45.23 -3.94 2.31
CA LEU A 681 -44.16 -4.46 1.45
C LEU A 681 -44.61 -4.43 -0.02
N LEU A 682 -43.79 -3.87 -0.90
CA LEU A 682 -44.01 -3.82 -2.34
C LEU A 682 -42.89 -4.59 -3.03
N ILE A 683 -43.21 -5.76 -3.60
CA ILE A 683 -42.22 -6.61 -4.27
C ILE A 683 -42.11 -6.19 -5.74
N PRO A 684 -40.95 -5.71 -6.22
CA PRO A 684 -40.80 -5.36 -7.63
C PRO A 684 -40.99 -6.59 -8.53
N THR A 685 -41.71 -6.43 -9.64
CA THR A 685 -41.91 -7.52 -10.61
C THR A 685 -40.59 -7.99 -11.24
N VAL A 686 -39.61 -7.08 -11.35
CA VAL A 686 -38.22 -7.36 -11.76
C VAL A 686 -37.55 -8.37 -10.83
N VAL A 687 -37.70 -8.17 -9.52
CA VAL A 687 -37.13 -9.04 -8.49
C VAL A 687 -37.76 -10.42 -8.54
N ILE A 688 -39.07 -10.51 -8.82
CA ILE A 688 -39.75 -11.81 -8.99
C ILE A 688 -39.20 -12.57 -10.21
N GLN A 689 -39.00 -11.89 -11.33
CA GLN A 689 -38.40 -12.49 -12.53
C GLN A 689 -36.96 -12.96 -12.25
N GLU A 690 -36.17 -12.15 -11.56
CA GLU A 690 -34.78 -12.47 -11.24
C GLU A 690 -34.66 -13.64 -10.27
N LEU A 691 -35.41 -13.64 -9.17
CA LEU A 691 -35.45 -14.76 -8.22
C LEU A 691 -35.91 -16.06 -8.89
N SER A 692 -36.89 -15.97 -9.81
CA SER A 692 -37.34 -17.13 -10.59
C SER A 692 -36.23 -17.66 -11.48
N GLY A 693 -35.49 -16.79 -12.19
CA GLY A 693 -34.34 -17.16 -12.99
C GLY A 693 -33.20 -17.77 -12.16
N LEU A 694 -32.87 -17.17 -11.01
CA LEU A 694 -31.86 -17.66 -10.08
C LEU A 694 -32.24 -19.01 -9.44
N SER A 695 -33.54 -19.28 -9.27
CA SER A 695 -34.03 -20.57 -8.76
C SER A 695 -33.85 -21.72 -9.77
N LEU A 696 -33.88 -21.42 -11.07
CA LEU A 696 -33.78 -22.39 -12.16
C LEU A 696 -32.32 -22.60 -12.64
N ALA A 697 -31.48 -21.58 -12.57
CA ALA A 697 -30.12 -21.62 -13.11
C ALA A 697 -29.07 -22.05 -12.07
N VAL A 698 -28.23 -23.03 -12.43
CA VAL A 698 -26.93 -23.27 -11.80
C VAL A 698 -25.86 -22.92 -12.85
N LYS A 699 -25.40 -21.66 -12.87
CA LYS A 699 -24.34 -21.25 -13.81
C LYS A 699 -23.04 -22.01 -13.50
N GLU A 700 -22.31 -22.44 -14.52
CA GLU A 700 -20.93 -22.91 -14.39
C GLU A 700 -20.02 -21.72 -14.00
N VAL A 701 -19.82 -21.50 -12.70
CA VAL A 701 -18.99 -20.41 -12.16
C VAL A 701 -17.82 -20.99 -11.35
N THR A 702 -16.72 -20.23 -11.29
CA THR A 702 -15.45 -20.52 -10.60
C THR A 702 -15.57 -20.90 -9.11
N SER A 703 -16.68 -20.56 -8.44
CA SER A 703 -16.99 -20.97 -7.06
C SER A 703 -18.35 -21.68 -6.98
N ARG A 704 -18.31 -23.03 -7.00
CA ARG A 704 -19.49 -23.90 -6.98
C ARG A 704 -20.34 -23.72 -5.71
N THR A 705 -19.73 -23.35 -4.59
CA THR A 705 -20.39 -23.21 -3.28
C THR A 705 -21.31 -21.99 -3.22
N GLN A 706 -20.86 -20.83 -3.73
CA GLN A 706 -21.65 -19.60 -3.72
C GLN A 706 -22.87 -19.72 -4.64
N ALA A 707 -22.71 -20.29 -5.83
CA ALA A 707 -23.80 -20.50 -6.77
C ALA A 707 -24.90 -21.43 -6.20
N LEU A 708 -24.50 -22.46 -5.45
CA LEU A 708 -25.45 -23.36 -4.76
C LEU A 708 -26.19 -22.65 -3.62
N TYR A 709 -25.51 -21.79 -2.86
CA TYR A 709 -26.14 -21.00 -1.81
C TYR A 709 -27.21 -20.06 -2.38
N VAL A 710 -26.84 -19.26 -3.39
CA VAL A 710 -27.77 -18.31 -4.03
C VAL A 710 -28.98 -19.03 -4.63
N ASN A 711 -28.77 -20.15 -5.34
CA ASN A 711 -29.87 -20.94 -5.89
C ASN A 711 -30.80 -21.49 -4.80
N ALA A 712 -30.22 -21.98 -3.69
CA ALA A 712 -31.00 -22.52 -2.58
C ALA A 712 -31.84 -21.45 -1.88
N GLN A 713 -31.29 -20.24 -1.69
CA GLN A 713 -32.03 -19.13 -1.07
C GLN A 713 -33.08 -18.54 -2.02
N ALA A 714 -32.76 -18.36 -3.31
CA ALA A 714 -33.73 -17.93 -4.32
C ALA A 714 -34.94 -18.88 -4.38
N LYS A 715 -34.72 -20.21 -4.30
CA LYS A 715 -35.82 -21.19 -4.19
C LYS A 715 -36.69 -21.00 -2.96
N LYS A 716 -36.11 -20.66 -1.80
CA LYS A 716 -36.87 -20.38 -0.59
C LYS A 716 -37.68 -19.10 -0.73
N ALA A 717 -37.07 -18.03 -1.24
CA ALA A 717 -37.75 -16.76 -1.49
C ALA A 717 -38.93 -16.92 -2.47
N VAL A 718 -38.75 -17.63 -3.59
CA VAL A 718 -39.84 -17.90 -4.56
C VAL A 718 -40.98 -18.69 -3.90
N ARG A 719 -40.69 -19.79 -3.18
CA ARG A 719 -41.72 -20.56 -2.46
C ARG A 719 -42.47 -19.73 -1.42
N TRP A 720 -41.77 -18.82 -0.77
CA TRP A 720 -42.36 -17.92 0.21
C TRP A 720 -43.31 -16.92 -0.47
N ILE A 721 -42.90 -16.29 -1.57
CA ILE A 721 -43.75 -15.41 -2.39
C ILE A 721 -44.99 -16.19 -2.90
N GLU A 722 -44.82 -17.45 -3.32
CA GLU A 722 -45.94 -18.32 -3.71
C GLU A 722 -46.95 -18.56 -2.57
N GLY A 723 -46.47 -18.67 -1.33
CA GLY A 723 -47.30 -18.72 -0.13
C GLY A 723 -48.09 -17.44 0.10
N LEU A 724 -47.52 -16.28 -0.24
CA LEU A 724 -48.19 -14.98 -0.14
C LEU A 724 -49.33 -14.86 -1.16
N TYR A 725 -49.22 -15.44 -2.37
CA TYR A 725 -50.35 -15.46 -3.33
C TYR A 725 -51.58 -16.19 -2.78
N LYS A 726 -51.39 -17.17 -1.90
CA LYS A 726 -52.45 -17.92 -1.24
C LYS A 726 -53.07 -17.18 -0.06
N THR A 727 -52.22 -16.59 0.78
CA THR A 727 -52.65 -15.91 2.02
C THR A 727 -53.14 -14.48 1.78
N ARG A 728 -52.70 -13.84 0.70
CA ARG A 728 -53.05 -12.48 0.27
C ARG A 728 -53.08 -11.45 1.42
N PRO A 729 -51.96 -11.29 2.15
CA PRO A 729 -51.89 -10.31 3.22
C PRO A 729 -52.16 -8.90 2.69
N LYS A 730 -52.96 -8.13 3.44
CA LYS A 730 -53.40 -6.79 3.02
C LYS A 730 -52.25 -5.78 2.90
N ASN A 731 -51.15 -6.02 3.60
CA ASN A 731 -49.96 -5.18 3.64
C ASN A 731 -48.84 -5.66 2.69
N VAL A 732 -49.16 -6.47 1.67
CA VAL A 732 -48.22 -6.83 0.60
C VAL A 732 -48.82 -6.54 -0.77
N GLY A 733 -48.05 -5.94 -1.65
CA GLY A 733 -48.39 -5.69 -3.06
C GLY A 733 -47.20 -5.94 -3.98
N LEU A 734 -47.43 -5.81 -5.28
CA LEU A 734 -46.37 -5.81 -6.28
C LEU A 734 -46.14 -4.40 -6.81
N LEU A 735 -44.90 -4.11 -7.20
CA LEU A 735 -44.50 -2.86 -7.84
C LEU A 735 -44.08 -3.14 -9.28
N THR A 736 -44.78 -2.55 -10.25
CA THR A 736 -44.43 -2.72 -11.66
C THR A 736 -43.22 -1.88 -12.05
N LYS A 737 -42.60 -2.18 -13.21
CA LYS A 737 -41.50 -1.36 -13.76
C LYS A 737 -41.86 0.12 -13.96
N GLN A 738 -43.14 0.43 -14.16
CA GLN A 738 -43.66 1.79 -14.31
C GLN A 738 -44.01 2.47 -12.97
N GLY A 739 -43.66 1.89 -11.83
CA GLY A 739 -43.94 2.47 -10.51
C GLY A 739 -45.39 2.35 -10.04
N VAL A 740 -46.18 1.43 -10.62
CA VAL A 740 -47.58 1.25 -10.23
C VAL A 740 -47.71 0.13 -9.22
N ARG A 741 -48.39 0.40 -8.09
CA ARG A 741 -48.77 -0.64 -7.13
C ARG A 741 -49.94 -1.46 -7.68
N ILE A 742 -49.75 -2.78 -7.74
CA ILE A 742 -50.81 -3.73 -8.09
C ILE A 742 -51.03 -4.73 -6.95
N GLN A 743 -52.20 -5.36 -6.95
CA GLN A 743 -52.53 -6.39 -5.97
C GLN A 743 -51.63 -7.62 -6.17
N LEU A 744 -51.31 -8.30 -5.08
CA LEU A 744 -50.52 -9.52 -5.13
C LEU A 744 -51.27 -10.66 -5.83
N MET A 745 -50.85 -11.01 -7.05
CA MET A 745 -51.46 -12.06 -7.89
C MET A 745 -50.41 -12.82 -8.72
N SER A 746 -50.68 -14.10 -9.01
CA SER A 746 -49.69 -15.06 -9.55
C SER A 746 -49.34 -14.87 -11.03
N THR A 747 -50.05 -14.02 -11.76
CA THR A 747 -49.83 -13.77 -13.20
C THR A 747 -49.70 -12.28 -13.46
N THR A 748 -48.46 -11.82 -13.55
CA THR A 748 -48.10 -10.46 -13.98
C THR A 748 -47.38 -10.55 -15.33
N GLU A 749 -48.14 -10.60 -16.43
CA GLU A 749 -47.59 -10.34 -17.76
C GLU A 749 -47.51 -8.83 -17.96
N GLU A 750 -46.32 -8.27 -17.78
CA GLU A 750 -46.04 -6.88 -18.16
C GLU A 750 -45.59 -6.84 -19.64
N LYS A 751 -46.20 -5.98 -20.45
CA LYS A 751 -45.74 -5.73 -21.83
C LYS A 751 -44.29 -5.21 -21.78
N GLN A 752 -43.39 -5.85 -22.51
CA GLN A 752 -42.01 -5.40 -22.65
C GLN A 752 -41.99 -4.00 -23.30
N PRO A 753 -41.36 -2.98 -22.68
CA PRO A 753 -40.96 -1.78 -23.39
C PRO A 753 -39.85 -2.12 -24.39
N SER A 754 -39.83 -1.41 -25.51
CA SER A 754 -38.90 -1.57 -26.63
C SER A 754 -37.42 -1.55 -26.23
N GLU A 755 -36.66 -2.49 -26.82
CA GLU A 755 -35.21 -2.62 -26.97
C GLU A 755 -34.33 -1.49 -26.41
N THR A 756 -34.25 -1.38 -25.09
CA THR A 756 -33.15 -0.68 -24.40
C THR A 756 -32.58 -1.63 -23.36
N TYR A 757 -31.30 -1.98 -23.46
CA TYR A 757 -30.61 -2.84 -22.48
C TYR A 757 -30.43 -2.08 -21.16
N GLN A 758 -31.48 -2.02 -20.33
CA GLN A 758 -31.39 -1.53 -18.95
C GLN A 758 -31.03 -2.68 -17.99
N ILE A 759 -30.21 -2.38 -16.98
CA ILE A 759 -29.81 -3.34 -15.93
C ILE A 759 -30.97 -3.44 -14.92
N ASN A 760 -31.21 -4.63 -14.36
CA ASN A 760 -32.30 -4.86 -13.40
C ASN A 760 -32.31 -3.88 -12.23
N ASP A 761 -31.13 -3.53 -11.70
CA ASP A 761 -30.98 -2.56 -10.61
C ASP A 761 -31.52 -1.17 -10.98
N ASP A 762 -31.34 -0.75 -12.24
CA ASP A 762 -31.83 0.54 -12.72
C ASP A 762 -33.36 0.53 -12.75
N LEU A 763 -33.98 -0.58 -13.16
CA LEU A 763 -35.42 -0.75 -13.16
C LEU A 763 -36.01 -0.74 -11.74
N ILE A 764 -35.30 -1.31 -10.76
CA ILE A 764 -35.73 -1.31 -9.34
C ILE A 764 -35.70 0.12 -8.81
N VAL A 765 -34.59 0.84 -9.00
CA VAL A 765 -34.43 2.25 -8.57
C VAL A 765 -35.47 3.15 -9.24
N GLU A 766 -35.68 3.00 -10.55
CA GLU A 766 -36.63 3.79 -11.33
C GLU A 766 -38.09 3.53 -10.89
N SER A 767 -38.47 2.27 -10.67
CA SER A 767 -39.80 1.94 -10.16
C SER A 767 -40.09 2.52 -8.77
N CYS A 768 -39.07 2.60 -7.90
CA CYS A 768 -39.18 3.24 -6.59
C CYS A 768 -39.38 4.76 -6.71
N ALA A 769 -38.63 5.41 -7.60
CA ALA A 769 -38.75 6.84 -7.85
C ALA A 769 -40.14 7.22 -8.35
N LEU A 770 -40.62 6.51 -9.38
CA LEU A 770 -41.95 6.74 -9.98
C LEU A 770 -43.08 6.54 -8.96
N PHE A 771 -43.00 5.49 -8.16
CA PHE A 771 -44.02 5.25 -7.13
C PHE A 771 -43.98 6.29 -5.99
N ALA A 772 -42.80 6.79 -5.65
CA ALA A 772 -42.66 7.81 -4.62
C ALA A 772 -43.21 9.18 -5.05
N GLU A 773 -43.14 9.53 -6.34
CA GLU A 773 -43.76 10.74 -6.90
C GLU A 773 -45.28 10.72 -6.77
N ASP A 774 -45.91 9.58 -7.06
CA ASP A 774 -47.36 9.41 -7.01
C ASP A 774 -47.90 9.24 -5.58
N LEU A 775 -47.02 8.98 -4.60
CA LEU A 775 -47.42 8.76 -3.22
C LEU A 775 -47.67 10.10 -2.50
N PHE A 776 -48.95 10.41 -2.26
CA PHE A 776 -49.31 11.55 -1.42
C PHE A 776 -48.85 11.34 0.03
N MET A 777 -47.88 12.14 0.46
CA MET A 777 -47.44 12.23 1.86
C MET A 777 -48.10 13.45 2.54
N PRO A 778 -48.81 13.28 3.66
CA PRO A 778 -49.34 14.41 4.40
C PRO A 778 -48.20 15.30 4.93
N PRO A 779 -48.41 16.62 5.02
CA PRO A 779 -47.40 17.54 5.54
C PRO A 779 -46.99 17.14 6.96
N PHE A 780 -45.68 17.06 7.18
CA PHE A 780 -45.12 16.61 8.46
C PHE A 780 -45.26 17.72 9.52
N ASN A 781 -45.88 17.41 10.66
CA ASN A 781 -45.93 18.34 11.78
C ASN A 781 -44.57 18.36 12.51
N ALA A 782 -43.76 19.38 12.24
CA ALA A 782 -42.43 19.57 12.83
C ALA A 782 -42.42 19.91 14.34
N GLU A 783 -43.59 20.01 15.00
CA GLU A 783 -43.66 20.36 16.44
C GLU A 783 -42.89 19.40 17.36
N LYS A 784 -42.83 18.11 17.01
CA LYS A 784 -42.09 17.09 17.77
C LYS A 784 -40.57 17.07 17.49
N LEU A 785 -40.10 17.78 16.46
CA LEU A 785 -38.69 17.87 16.05
C LEU A 785 -38.15 19.31 16.12
N ARG A 786 -38.79 20.20 16.91
CA ARG A 786 -38.40 21.62 17.03
C ARG A 786 -36.95 21.83 17.47
N ASP A 787 -36.37 20.87 18.18
CA ASP A 787 -34.97 20.90 18.62
C ASP A 787 -33.99 20.41 17.53
N GLN A 788 -34.49 19.71 16.50
CA GLN A 788 -33.68 19.11 15.42
C GLN A 788 -33.80 19.86 14.07
N ILE A 789 -34.89 20.61 13.85
CA ILE A 789 -35.17 21.33 12.60
C ILE A 789 -35.34 22.84 12.91
N PRO A 790 -34.55 23.75 12.30
CA PRO A 790 -34.70 25.19 12.46
C PRO A 790 -36.07 25.72 12.01
N LYS A 791 -36.61 26.73 12.72
CA LYS A 791 -37.86 27.39 12.31
C LYS A 791 -37.70 28.04 10.94
N GLY A 792 -38.51 27.61 9.96
CA GLY A 792 -38.49 28.13 8.59
C GLY A 792 -37.70 27.28 7.59
N ALA A 793 -37.14 26.14 8.00
CA ALA A 793 -36.52 25.19 7.09
C ALA A 793 -37.54 24.56 6.13
N HIS A 794 -37.11 24.26 4.91
CA HIS A 794 -37.89 23.50 3.94
C HIS A 794 -37.87 22.02 4.34
N ILE A 795 -39.03 21.36 4.37
CA ILE A 795 -39.14 19.96 4.80
C ILE A 795 -39.75 19.14 3.67
N GLU A 796 -39.03 18.12 3.21
CA GLU A 796 -39.53 17.12 2.27
C GLU A 796 -39.77 15.81 3.01
N SER A 797 -40.93 15.19 2.81
CA SER A 797 -41.30 13.94 3.50
C SER A 797 -41.27 12.77 2.52
N ARG A 798 -40.53 11.70 2.85
CA ARG A 798 -40.42 10.49 2.01
C ARG A 798 -41.07 9.30 2.68
N GLY A 799 -42.00 8.66 1.98
CA GLY A 799 -42.78 7.51 2.47
C GLY A 799 -42.33 6.14 1.98
N VAL A 800 -41.56 6.11 0.88
CA VAL A 800 -41.06 4.90 0.22
C VAL A 800 -39.60 4.68 0.62
N VAL A 801 -39.24 3.44 0.96
CA VAL A 801 -37.86 3.07 1.31
C VAL A 801 -37.43 1.82 0.55
N LEU A 802 -36.30 1.90 -0.15
CA LEU A 802 -35.66 0.77 -0.82
C LEU A 802 -34.69 0.08 0.15
N LEU A 803 -34.84 -1.25 0.32
CA LEU A 803 -33.93 -2.11 1.09
C LEU A 803 -32.89 -2.71 0.16
N THR A 804 -31.63 -2.34 0.34
CA THR A 804 -30.51 -2.87 -0.45
C THR A 804 -29.18 -2.79 0.29
N ASP A 805 -28.41 -3.87 0.19
CA ASP A 805 -27.01 -3.96 0.63
C ASP A 805 -26.01 -3.57 -0.48
N ASP A 806 -26.50 -3.26 -1.70
CA ASP A 806 -25.66 -2.98 -2.87
C ASP A 806 -25.18 -1.52 -2.90
N ARG A 807 -23.86 -1.33 -2.73
CA ARG A 807 -23.22 -0.01 -2.75
C ARG A 807 -23.42 0.72 -4.08
N GLY A 808 -23.50 0.01 -5.20
CA GLY A 808 -23.77 0.56 -6.53
C GLY A 808 -25.20 1.10 -6.63
N MET A 809 -26.19 0.42 -6.07
CA MET A 809 -27.57 0.91 -6.00
C MET A 809 -27.71 2.14 -5.11
N HIS A 810 -27.00 2.17 -3.98
CA HIS A 810 -26.93 3.36 -3.10
C HIS A 810 -26.39 4.59 -3.85
N ILE A 811 -25.34 4.42 -4.65
CA ILE A 811 -24.74 5.50 -5.46
C ILE A 811 -25.72 5.97 -6.55
N LYS A 812 -26.33 5.03 -7.29
CA LYS A 812 -27.29 5.34 -8.37
C LYS A 812 -28.54 6.10 -7.87
N ALA A 813 -29.02 5.77 -6.67
CA ALA A 813 -30.17 6.44 -6.05
C ALA A 813 -29.83 7.79 -5.41
N SER A 814 -28.54 8.07 -5.12
CA SER A 814 -28.09 9.29 -4.46
C SER A 814 -27.64 10.41 -5.41
N ILE A 815 -27.49 10.14 -6.71
CA ILE A 815 -27.02 11.10 -7.71
C ILE A 815 -28.20 11.60 -8.54
N PRO A 816 -28.57 12.90 -8.46
CA PRO A 816 -29.56 13.49 -9.34
C PRO A 816 -29.09 13.41 -10.81
N GLY A 817 -29.92 12.83 -11.70
CA GLY A 817 -29.69 12.88 -13.16
C GLY A 817 -28.98 11.70 -13.82
N TRP A 818 -28.84 10.54 -13.16
CA TRP A 818 -28.15 9.36 -13.74
C TRP A 818 -28.91 8.67 -14.90
N SER A 819 -30.23 8.83 -15.03
CA SER A 819 -31.00 8.29 -16.18
C SER A 819 -32.31 9.01 -16.50
N VAL A 820 -32.91 9.72 -15.54
CA VAL A 820 -34.03 10.68 -15.72
C VAL A 820 -33.86 11.74 -14.62
N GLU A 821 -34.34 12.97 -14.81
CA GLU A 821 -34.30 14.09 -13.84
C GLU A 821 -34.98 13.82 -12.46
N ARG A 822 -35.29 12.57 -12.10
CA ARG A 822 -36.29 12.17 -11.08
C ARG A 822 -35.76 11.29 -9.93
N ASN A 823 -34.47 10.93 -9.93
CA ASN A 823 -33.90 10.10 -8.87
C ASN A 823 -33.67 10.93 -7.60
N GLY A 824 -34.41 10.63 -6.52
CA GLY A 824 -34.27 11.31 -5.22
C GLY A 824 -35.53 11.40 -4.34
N ASN A 825 -36.68 10.82 -4.71
CA ASN A 825 -37.92 10.99 -3.92
C ASN A 825 -38.23 9.89 -2.88
N PHE A 826 -37.31 8.94 -2.66
CA PHE A 826 -37.47 7.83 -1.70
C PHE A 826 -36.24 7.68 -0.77
N GLY A 827 -36.38 6.97 0.35
CA GLY A 827 -35.29 6.70 1.29
C GLY A 827 -34.54 5.40 0.97
N LEU A 828 -33.30 5.28 1.46
CA LEU A 828 -32.48 4.07 1.31
C LEU A 828 -32.19 3.49 2.70
N CYS A 829 -32.40 2.18 2.87
CA CYS A 829 -32.06 1.49 4.11
C CYS A 829 -31.28 0.21 3.79
N ARG A 830 -30.23 -0.01 4.59
CA ARG A 830 -29.37 -1.19 4.49
C ARG A 830 -29.92 -2.30 5.36
#